data_AF-A0AAD8WM51-F1
#
_entry.id   AF-A0AAD8WM51-F1
#
_cell.length_a   1.000
_cell.length_b   1.000
_cell.length_c   1.000
_cell.angle_alpha   90.00
_cell.angle_beta   90.00
_cell.angle_gamma   90.00
#
_symmetry.space_group_name_H-M   'P 1'
#
loop_
_entity.id
_entity.type
_entity.pdbx_description
1 polymer ?
#
loop_
_entity_poly.entity_id
_entity_poly.type
_entity_poly.pdbx_seq_one_letter_code
_entity_poly.pdbx_strand_id
1 'polypeptide(L)'
;MFKFLKDVVAGSGSGLKDFPYTIGEPHASAWGSWAHHRGASKDDGSPVSIFSLSGNNPQDRHLVAGRNGVKRLRTVRHPNILSFLHSTEAEVPDGPAVKHTIYIVTEPVTPLAEKIKELNLGGTQRDEYFAWGLHQISKAVSFLNNDCKLVHGNVCLASVVVTQTLDWKLHAFDVLSEFDANNEAAGSPMLQFEWLVGNQYKPMELTKSDWASIRKSPPWAIDSWGLGCLIYELFSGGKLTRTEDLRNIASIPKSLLPDYQKLLSSTPSRRMNPSKLIDNSEFFQNKLVETIQFMEVLNLKDSVEKDSFFRKLPNIAEQLPREIVLKKLLPVLQSALEFGSAAAPALTVLLKMGSWLPADQFSAKVLPTIVKLFASNDRAIRVSLLQHIDQFGESLAAQTVDEQVFPHVATGFSDTSSFLRELTLKSMLILAPKLSQRTISGSLLKYLSKLQVDEEPAIRTNTTILLGNISNYMNDGTRKRVLINAFTVRALRDTFPPARAAGIMALSVTSSYYEMTEIATRILPNIVVLTFDPDSDVRTKAFQATDQFLQIAKQHHEKLNTGDNRAAESTGVQLKPGNTGLLGWAMSSITQKGRPSDHGPVSTANASNSQVSASPSATSDTHSAPVAYAPSTSNSLDQTAPALSSSSVDGWGELENDNQGENGSDNEGWDDVDPFEEKSAPSLLSNIQAAQKRPVVQPKQPVPSSSRSNPPMAPKAEDDALWGPMAAPAPKGASKSADTKPSVPHNDPDDLWGSIAAPQPKSSGRPSKPAAANSDDLWGAIAAPPPATKARPLASSGRGRGTKPAPKLGAQRIGRTSSTGM
;
A
#
# COMPACT_ATOMS: atom_id res chain seq x y z
N MET A 1 13.17 18.56 7.05
CA MET A 1 13.23 19.95 6.54
C MET A 1 14.21 20.81 7.34
N PHE A 2 14.01 21.09 8.63
CA PHE A 2 14.87 22.04 9.38
C PHE A 2 16.39 21.73 9.45
N LYS A 3 16.84 20.46 9.46
CA LYS A 3 18.29 20.15 9.34
C LYS A 3 18.90 20.76 8.06
N PHE A 4 18.20 20.64 6.93
CA PHE A 4 18.67 21.02 5.59
C PHE A 4 19.01 22.52 5.44
N LEU A 5 18.52 23.38 6.34
CA LEU A 5 18.82 24.81 6.33
C LEU A 5 20.14 25.18 7.02
N LYS A 6 20.75 24.26 7.79
CA LYS A 6 22.00 24.55 8.52
C LYS A 6 23.23 24.34 7.65
N ASP A 7 23.18 23.36 6.75
CA ASP A 7 24.33 22.92 5.94
C ASP A 7 24.46 23.71 4.62
N VAL A 8 23.45 24.51 4.27
CA VAL A 8 23.41 25.35 3.04
C VAL A 8 24.34 26.58 3.10
N VAL A 9 24.92 26.89 4.27
CA VAL A 9 25.73 28.11 4.51
C VAL A 9 27.22 27.81 4.74
N ALA A 10 27.63 26.53 4.83
CA ALA A 10 29.02 26.13 5.06
C ALA A 10 29.51 25.15 3.98
N GLY A 11 30.70 25.36 3.41
CA GLY A 11 31.26 24.47 2.39
C GLY A 11 32.21 25.11 1.38
N SER A 12 33.17 25.94 1.84
CA SER A 12 34.26 26.44 1.01
C SER A 12 35.60 25.91 1.56
N GLY A 13 36.09 24.82 0.98
CA GLY A 13 37.37 24.20 1.34
C GLY A 13 37.31 23.27 2.55
N SER A 14 37.11 21.98 2.31
CA SER A 14 37.51 20.90 3.21
C SER A 14 38.07 19.74 2.38
N GLY A 15 39.08 19.03 2.89
CA GLY A 15 39.81 18.04 2.11
C GLY A 15 39.02 16.72 1.95
N LEU A 16 39.53 15.79 1.13
CA LEU A 16 38.89 14.47 0.96
C LEU A 16 38.74 13.70 2.30
N LYS A 17 39.58 14.01 3.31
CA LYS A 17 39.44 13.49 4.69
C LYS A 17 38.11 13.87 5.34
N ASP A 18 37.61 15.07 5.05
CA ASP A 18 36.43 15.68 5.67
C ASP A 18 35.15 15.44 4.85
N PHE A 19 35.25 14.73 3.72
CA PHE A 19 34.11 14.44 2.85
C PHE A 19 33.08 13.54 3.59
N PRO A 20 31.82 13.96 3.80
CA PRO A 20 30.89 13.28 4.72
C PRO A 20 30.22 12.02 4.13
N TYR A 21 30.75 11.47 3.04
CA TYR A 21 30.22 10.28 2.36
C TYR A 21 31.31 9.22 2.12
N THR A 22 30.92 7.96 2.07
CA THR A 22 31.75 6.85 1.59
C THR A 22 31.47 6.59 0.13
N ILE A 23 32.51 6.58 -0.71
CA ILE A 23 32.44 6.18 -2.11
C ILE A 23 32.51 4.64 -2.15
N GLY A 24 31.56 4.02 -2.86
CA GLY A 24 31.53 2.58 -3.13
C GLY A 24 31.64 2.30 -4.63
N GLU A 25 31.12 1.14 -5.05
CA GLU A 25 31.32 0.62 -6.41
C GLU A 25 30.87 1.57 -7.53
N PRO A 26 31.64 1.68 -8.63
CA PRO A 26 31.26 2.43 -9.82
C PRO A 26 30.13 1.73 -10.59
N HIS A 27 29.26 2.53 -11.21
CA HIS A 27 28.31 2.06 -12.22
C HIS A 27 29.01 1.81 -13.56
N ALA A 28 28.49 0.86 -14.34
CA ALA A 28 29.07 0.46 -15.63
C ALA A 28 28.91 1.52 -16.74
N SER A 29 28.15 2.59 -16.49
CA SER A 29 28.08 3.75 -17.39
C SER A 29 27.78 5.03 -16.63
N ALA A 30 28.30 6.14 -17.13
CA ALA A 30 28.05 7.50 -16.68
C ALA A 30 27.98 8.43 -17.91
N TRP A 31 27.78 9.73 -17.69
CA TRP A 31 27.71 10.73 -18.77
C TRP A 31 29.01 11.52 -18.91
N GLY A 32 29.37 11.81 -20.17
CA GLY A 32 30.53 12.64 -20.50
C GLY A 32 31.82 12.04 -19.95
N SER A 33 32.55 12.87 -19.19
CA SER A 33 33.81 12.49 -18.53
C SER A 33 33.65 12.19 -17.03
N TRP A 34 32.42 12.21 -16.51
CA TRP A 34 32.14 11.89 -15.11
C TRP A 34 32.18 10.38 -14.88
N ALA A 35 32.61 9.95 -13.69
CA ALA A 35 32.36 8.61 -13.17
C ALA A 35 31.23 8.67 -12.14
N HIS A 36 30.29 7.71 -12.19
CA HIS A 36 29.15 7.61 -11.27
C HIS A 36 29.35 6.41 -10.35
N HIS A 37 29.37 6.66 -9.05
CA HIS A 37 29.54 5.66 -8.00
C HIS A 37 28.29 5.57 -7.12
N ARG A 38 28.09 4.38 -6.54
CA ARG A 38 27.23 4.21 -5.36
C ARG A 38 27.94 4.81 -4.14
N GLY A 39 27.19 5.24 -3.14
CA GLY A 39 27.77 5.71 -1.90
C GLY A 39 26.79 5.68 -0.73
N ALA A 40 27.29 6.04 0.45
CA ALA A 40 26.49 6.20 1.66
C ALA A 40 26.92 7.43 2.46
N SER A 41 25.98 8.02 3.18
CA SER A 41 26.21 9.02 4.23
C SER A 41 26.99 8.42 5.40
N LYS A 42 28.02 9.12 5.90
CA LYS A 42 28.77 8.69 7.09
C LYS A 42 27.98 8.90 8.40
N ASP A 43 26.97 9.76 8.40
CA ASP A 43 26.19 10.14 9.58
C ASP A 43 25.12 9.10 9.96
N ASP A 44 24.50 8.47 8.96
CA ASP A 44 23.32 7.60 9.12
C ASP A 44 23.29 6.38 8.19
N GLY A 45 24.33 6.17 7.37
CA GLY A 45 24.39 5.07 6.39
C GLY A 45 23.42 5.20 5.22
N SER A 46 22.70 6.33 5.08
CA SER A 46 21.70 6.49 4.03
C SER A 46 22.33 6.44 2.62
N PRO A 47 21.73 5.72 1.65
CA PRO A 47 22.32 5.52 0.34
C PRO A 47 22.22 6.79 -0.53
N VAL A 48 23.30 7.09 -1.23
CA VAL A 48 23.43 8.24 -2.15
C VAL A 48 24.08 7.83 -3.46
N SER A 49 23.99 8.68 -4.48
CA SER A 49 24.84 8.58 -5.68
C SER A 49 25.93 9.64 -5.63
N ILE A 50 27.15 9.28 -6.02
CA ILE A 50 28.31 10.16 -6.02
C ILE A 50 28.90 10.23 -7.44
N PHE A 51 28.90 11.41 -8.03
CA PHE A 51 29.52 11.67 -9.33
C PHE A 51 30.86 12.37 -9.11
N SER A 52 31.91 11.90 -9.80
CA SER A 52 33.26 12.46 -9.71
C SER A 52 33.83 12.80 -11.08
N LEU A 53 34.39 13.99 -11.25
CA LEU A 53 35.09 14.43 -12.46
C LEU A 53 36.48 14.93 -12.08
N SER A 54 37.53 14.38 -12.70
CA SER A 54 38.92 14.68 -12.37
C SER A 54 39.69 15.29 -13.54
N GLY A 55 40.54 16.28 -13.28
CA GLY A 55 41.41 16.92 -14.27
C GLY A 55 42.80 17.24 -13.70
N ASN A 56 43.77 17.41 -14.59
CA ASN A 56 45.19 17.55 -14.22
C ASN A 56 45.60 18.97 -13.78
N ASN A 57 44.70 19.95 -13.89
CA ASN A 57 44.89 21.33 -13.42
C ASN A 57 43.52 21.99 -13.14
N PRO A 58 43.42 23.04 -12.31
CA PRO A 58 42.12 23.60 -11.92
C PRO A 58 41.32 24.20 -13.09
N GLN A 59 41.99 24.62 -14.17
CA GLN A 59 41.41 25.28 -15.34
C GLN A 59 41.21 24.31 -16.52
N ASP A 60 41.24 23.00 -16.27
CA ASP A 60 40.87 21.99 -17.25
C ASP A 60 39.46 22.27 -17.80
N ARG A 61 39.30 22.22 -19.13
CA ARG A 61 38.04 22.58 -19.80
C ARG A 61 36.87 21.70 -19.34
N HIS A 62 37.13 20.43 -18.99
CA HIS A 62 36.12 19.55 -18.41
C HIS A 62 35.75 20.01 -17.00
N LEU A 63 36.71 20.36 -16.13
CA LEU A 63 36.41 20.86 -14.78
C LEU A 63 35.68 22.21 -14.80
N VAL A 64 36.01 23.11 -15.73
CA VAL A 64 35.30 24.39 -15.90
C VAL A 64 33.84 24.17 -16.30
N ALA A 65 33.58 23.24 -17.23
CA ALA A 65 32.22 22.83 -17.59
C ALA A 65 31.50 22.12 -16.41
N GLY A 66 32.22 21.24 -15.70
CA GLY A 66 31.76 20.55 -14.49
C GLY A 66 31.27 21.51 -13.41
N ARG A 67 31.97 22.63 -13.20
CA ARG A 67 31.54 23.68 -12.26
C ARG A 67 30.27 24.40 -12.71
N ASN A 68 30.02 24.55 -14.03
CA ASN A 68 28.72 25.00 -14.51
C ASN A 68 27.63 23.97 -14.16
N GLY A 69 27.87 22.67 -14.38
CA GLY A 69 26.95 21.60 -14.00
C GLY A 69 26.61 21.60 -12.50
N VAL A 70 27.63 21.66 -11.63
CA VAL A 70 27.47 21.82 -10.17
C VAL A 70 26.61 23.04 -9.83
N LYS A 71 26.98 24.23 -10.36
CA LYS A 71 26.27 25.49 -10.11
C LYS A 71 24.79 25.38 -10.50
N ARG A 72 24.52 24.88 -11.71
CA ARG A 72 23.18 24.73 -12.28
C ARG A 72 22.34 23.73 -11.49
N LEU A 73 22.85 22.51 -11.27
CA LEU A 73 22.14 21.45 -10.55
C LEU A 73 21.86 21.83 -9.08
N ARG A 74 22.75 22.60 -8.46
CA ARG A 74 22.51 23.18 -7.13
C ARG A 74 21.37 24.20 -7.11
N THR A 75 21.17 24.97 -8.19
CA THR A 75 20.12 26.01 -8.27
C THR A 75 18.76 25.54 -8.81
N VAL A 76 18.72 24.61 -9.76
CA VAL A 76 17.48 24.20 -10.44
C VAL A 76 16.71 23.17 -9.60
N ARG A 77 15.39 23.32 -9.46
CA ARG A 77 14.53 22.44 -8.66
C ARG A 77 13.23 22.10 -9.40
N HIS A 78 13.05 20.81 -9.71
CA HIS A 78 11.86 20.25 -10.37
C HIS A 78 11.78 18.74 -10.03
N PRO A 79 10.59 18.12 -9.87
CA PRO A 79 10.48 16.71 -9.47
C PRO A 79 11.24 15.73 -10.39
N ASN A 80 11.26 15.99 -11.70
CA ASN A 80 11.96 15.18 -12.70
C ASN A 80 13.38 15.68 -13.05
N ILE A 81 13.98 16.51 -12.20
CA ILE A 81 15.41 16.86 -12.25
C ILE A 81 16.11 16.20 -11.06
N LEU A 82 17.36 15.79 -11.23
CA LEU A 82 18.13 15.07 -10.21
C LEU A 82 18.35 15.94 -8.95
N SER A 83 18.00 15.40 -7.79
CA SER A 83 18.05 16.12 -6.52
C SER A 83 19.48 16.21 -5.98
N PHE A 84 20.02 17.43 -5.97
CA PHE A 84 21.30 17.79 -5.39
C PHE A 84 21.29 17.71 -3.86
N LEU A 85 22.29 17.06 -3.27
CA LEU A 85 22.53 17.04 -1.81
C LEU A 85 23.77 17.87 -1.43
N HIS A 86 24.93 17.59 -2.02
CA HIS A 86 26.21 18.18 -1.64
C HIS A 86 27.19 18.25 -2.82
N SER A 87 28.21 19.10 -2.73
CA SER A 87 29.35 19.12 -3.65
C SER A 87 30.62 19.62 -2.97
N THR A 88 31.77 19.05 -3.30
CA THR A 88 33.09 19.57 -2.90
C THR A 88 34.10 19.43 -4.04
N GLU A 89 35.20 20.19 -3.97
CA GLU A 89 36.37 20.03 -4.84
C GLU A 89 37.58 19.67 -3.97
N ALA A 90 38.31 18.63 -4.34
CA ALA A 90 39.46 18.14 -3.60
C ALA A 90 40.66 17.90 -4.51
N GLU A 91 41.85 18.14 -3.97
CA GLU A 91 43.11 17.68 -4.55
C GLU A 91 43.37 16.24 -4.10
N VAL A 92 43.40 15.32 -5.06
CA VAL A 92 43.56 13.88 -4.85
C VAL A 92 44.92 13.46 -5.42
N PRO A 93 45.84 12.92 -4.60
CA PRO A 93 47.08 12.35 -5.10
C PRO A 93 46.81 11.12 -5.97
N ASP A 94 47.42 11.10 -7.16
CA ASP A 94 47.39 9.99 -8.12
C ASP A 94 48.82 9.65 -8.52
N GLY A 95 49.43 8.76 -7.73
CA GLY A 95 50.87 8.47 -7.80
C GLY A 95 51.71 9.74 -7.55
N PRO A 96 52.61 10.13 -8.47
CA PRO A 96 53.43 11.35 -8.34
C PRO A 96 52.68 12.64 -8.74
N ALA A 97 51.45 12.54 -9.26
CA ALA A 97 50.66 13.68 -9.71
C ALA A 97 49.56 14.05 -8.70
N VAL A 98 49.05 15.28 -8.79
CA VAL A 98 47.82 15.71 -8.11
C VAL A 98 46.74 15.92 -9.15
N LYS A 99 45.55 15.34 -8.93
CA LYS A 99 44.35 15.61 -9.72
C LYS A 99 43.40 16.47 -8.92
N HIS A 100 42.80 17.45 -9.57
CA HIS A 100 41.69 18.21 -9.00
C HIS A 100 40.40 17.48 -9.36
N THR A 101 39.65 17.03 -8.34
CA THR A 101 38.42 16.25 -8.51
C THR A 101 37.24 17.01 -7.94
N ILE A 102 36.23 17.25 -8.79
CA ILE A 102 34.91 17.73 -8.40
C ILE A 102 34.07 16.52 -8.01
N TYR A 103 33.43 16.57 -6.84
CA TYR A 103 32.45 15.59 -6.38
C TYR A 103 31.05 16.23 -6.29
N ILE A 104 30.03 15.55 -6.81
CA ILE A 104 28.61 15.85 -6.61
C ILE A 104 27.96 14.66 -5.91
N VAL A 105 27.12 14.93 -4.92
CA VAL A 105 26.32 13.91 -4.20
C VAL A 105 24.84 14.21 -4.38
N THR A 106 24.06 13.19 -4.70
CA THR A 106 22.63 13.29 -5.05
C THR A 106 21.79 12.22 -4.35
N GLU A 107 20.46 12.30 -4.50
CA GLU A 107 19.57 11.18 -4.22
C GLU A 107 20.06 9.88 -4.92
N PRO A 108 19.82 8.69 -4.34
CA PRO A 108 20.33 7.42 -4.87
C PRO A 108 19.63 7.05 -6.19
N VAL A 109 20.43 6.96 -7.25
CA VAL A 109 19.99 6.74 -8.63
C VAL A 109 20.90 5.78 -9.41
N THR A 110 20.35 5.13 -10.43
CA THR A 110 21.04 4.22 -11.36
C THR A 110 21.00 4.81 -12.78
N PRO A 111 22.03 4.64 -13.63
CA PRO A 111 21.97 5.06 -15.04
C PRO A 111 20.79 4.39 -15.77
N LEU A 112 20.07 5.14 -16.61
CA LEU A 112 18.89 4.60 -17.30
C LEU A 112 19.24 3.38 -18.18
N ALA A 113 20.38 3.41 -18.87
CA ALA A 113 20.88 2.29 -19.69
C ALA A 113 21.23 1.02 -18.88
N GLU A 114 21.51 1.14 -17.58
CA GLU A 114 21.68 0.00 -16.66
C GLU A 114 20.31 -0.48 -16.17
N LYS A 115 19.43 0.46 -15.75
CA LYS A 115 18.09 0.13 -15.23
C LYS A 115 17.18 -0.54 -16.27
N ILE A 116 17.25 -0.17 -17.54
CA ILE A 116 16.49 -0.84 -18.62
C ILE A 116 16.91 -2.31 -18.75
N LYS A 117 18.21 -2.62 -18.59
CA LYS A 117 18.73 -3.99 -18.63
C LYS A 117 18.38 -4.79 -17.38
N GLU A 118 18.37 -4.16 -16.19
CA GLU A 118 17.88 -4.77 -14.95
C GLU A 118 16.41 -5.18 -15.05
N LEU A 119 15.55 -4.30 -15.57
CA LEU A 119 14.11 -4.54 -15.64
C LEU A 119 13.71 -5.51 -16.77
N ASN A 120 14.52 -5.59 -17.84
CA ASN A 120 14.37 -6.52 -18.97
C ASN A 120 12.94 -6.63 -19.53
N LEU A 121 12.23 -5.50 -19.60
CA LEU A 121 10.84 -5.46 -20.06
C LEU A 121 10.75 -5.64 -21.58
N GLY A 122 9.75 -6.40 -22.02
CA GLY A 122 9.45 -6.65 -23.43
C GLY A 122 8.02 -6.24 -23.82
N GLY A 123 7.80 -6.02 -25.12
CA GLY A 123 6.49 -5.70 -25.68
C GLY A 123 5.85 -4.46 -25.06
N THR A 124 4.53 -4.49 -24.86
CA THR A 124 3.75 -3.36 -24.32
C THR A 124 4.25 -2.88 -22.96
N GLN A 125 4.72 -3.79 -22.09
CA GLN A 125 5.21 -3.43 -20.76
C GLN A 125 6.45 -2.52 -20.78
N ARG A 126 7.32 -2.72 -21.78
CA ARG A 126 8.47 -1.83 -22.04
C ARG A 126 8.00 -0.47 -22.53
N ASP A 127 7.05 -0.48 -23.45
CA ASP A 127 6.60 0.73 -24.14
C ASP A 127 5.78 1.63 -23.19
N GLU A 128 4.96 1.06 -22.31
CA GLU A 128 4.30 1.78 -21.20
C GLU A 128 5.32 2.41 -20.23
N TYR A 129 6.40 1.70 -19.88
CA TYR A 129 7.46 2.25 -19.03
C TYR A 129 8.21 3.39 -19.71
N PHE A 130 8.52 3.26 -21.00
CA PHE A 130 9.16 4.30 -21.79
C PHE A 130 8.22 5.50 -21.98
N ALA A 131 6.91 5.30 -22.13
CA ALA A 131 5.93 6.37 -22.15
C ALA A 131 5.95 7.19 -20.85
N TRP A 132 5.91 6.52 -19.68
CA TRP A 132 6.02 7.20 -18.39
C TRP A 132 7.33 7.99 -18.24
N GLY A 133 8.46 7.35 -18.57
CA GLY A 133 9.78 7.96 -18.49
C GLY A 133 9.97 9.16 -19.44
N LEU A 134 9.52 9.04 -20.69
CA LEU A 134 9.55 10.12 -21.67
C LEU A 134 8.63 11.27 -21.27
N HIS A 135 7.43 11.00 -20.73
CA HIS A 135 6.55 12.02 -20.15
C HIS A 135 7.23 12.77 -18.99
N GLN A 136 7.92 12.06 -18.09
CA GLN A 136 8.69 12.66 -16.98
C GLN A 136 9.85 13.55 -17.46
N ILE A 137 10.64 13.09 -18.44
CA ILE A 137 11.76 13.88 -18.96
C ILE A 137 11.27 15.04 -19.84
N SER A 138 10.17 14.87 -20.57
CA SER A 138 9.53 15.96 -21.31
C SER A 138 9.04 17.07 -20.36
N LYS A 139 8.53 16.72 -19.17
CA LYS A 139 8.20 17.70 -18.12
C LYS A 139 9.45 18.48 -17.66
N ALA A 140 10.56 17.78 -17.39
CA ALA A 140 11.82 18.43 -17.00
C ALA A 140 12.36 19.38 -18.09
N VAL A 141 12.35 18.95 -19.35
CA VAL A 141 12.83 19.77 -20.48
C VAL A 141 11.88 20.95 -20.76
N SER A 142 10.57 20.73 -20.71
CA SER A 142 9.56 21.80 -20.80
C SER A 142 9.80 22.88 -19.74
N PHE A 143 9.99 22.50 -18.48
CA PHE A 143 10.29 23.42 -17.37
C PHE A 143 11.60 24.21 -17.59
N LEU A 144 12.65 23.57 -18.10
CA LEU A 144 13.90 24.26 -18.44
C LEU A 144 13.68 25.30 -19.55
N ASN A 145 13.07 24.93 -20.67
CA ASN A 145 12.97 25.81 -21.84
C ASN A 145 11.88 26.90 -21.69
N ASN A 146 10.70 26.52 -21.19
CA ASN A 146 9.54 27.39 -21.11
C ASN A 146 9.58 28.28 -19.87
N ASP A 147 9.95 27.75 -18.71
CA ASP A 147 9.82 28.48 -17.45
C ASP A 147 11.16 29.10 -17.01
N CYS A 148 12.26 28.33 -17.07
CA CYS A 148 13.59 28.80 -16.67
C CYS A 148 14.37 29.56 -17.75
N LYS A 149 13.94 29.48 -19.02
CA LYS A 149 14.68 29.96 -20.21
C LYS A 149 16.10 29.39 -20.32
N LEU A 150 16.27 28.12 -19.96
CA LEU A 150 17.52 27.37 -20.07
C LEU A 150 17.46 26.37 -21.23
N VAL A 151 18.60 26.11 -21.86
CA VAL A 151 18.80 25.07 -22.89
C VAL A 151 19.77 24.03 -22.36
N HIS A 152 19.32 22.78 -22.31
CA HIS A 152 20.08 21.63 -21.80
C HIS A 152 21.20 21.19 -22.74
N GLY A 153 20.98 21.28 -24.06
CA GLY A 153 21.97 21.06 -25.11
C GLY A 153 22.34 19.60 -25.38
N ASN A 154 22.13 18.69 -24.42
CA ASN A 154 22.56 17.29 -24.51
C ASN A 154 21.52 16.28 -23.98
N VAL A 155 20.22 16.44 -24.31
CA VAL A 155 19.20 15.44 -23.92
C VAL A 155 19.46 14.14 -24.69
N CYS A 156 19.74 13.05 -23.98
CA CYS A 156 20.10 11.73 -24.54
C CYS A 156 19.94 10.63 -23.48
N LEU A 157 20.12 9.36 -23.83
CA LEU A 157 20.04 8.22 -22.90
C LEU A 157 21.02 8.34 -21.72
N ALA A 158 22.16 9.01 -21.91
CA ALA A 158 23.15 9.24 -20.86
C ALA A 158 22.78 10.39 -19.90
N SER A 159 21.96 11.35 -20.33
CA SER A 159 21.50 12.47 -19.49
C SER A 159 20.31 12.12 -18.58
N VAL A 160 19.95 10.83 -18.49
CA VAL A 160 18.84 10.35 -17.66
C VAL A 160 19.32 9.28 -16.68
N VAL A 161 18.94 9.45 -15.41
CA VAL A 161 19.13 8.50 -14.32
C VAL A 161 17.79 8.17 -13.68
N VAL A 162 17.70 7.06 -12.97
CA VAL A 162 16.45 6.51 -12.44
C VAL A 162 16.57 6.27 -10.94
N THR A 163 15.59 6.71 -10.16
CA THR A 163 15.53 6.50 -8.71
C THR A 163 15.22 5.04 -8.34
N GLN A 164 15.32 4.71 -7.06
CA GLN A 164 14.83 3.44 -6.51
C GLN A 164 13.31 3.23 -6.75
N THR A 165 12.53 4.33 -6.83
CA THR A 165 11.08 4.32 -7.15
C THR A 165 10.77 4.26 -8.65
N LEU A 166 11.79 4.04 -9.50
CA LEU A 166 11.71 4.04 -10.98
C LEU A 166 11.36 5.39 -11.63
N ASP A 167 11.49 6.51 -10.91
CA ASP A 167 11.29 7.85 -11.46
C ASP A 167 12.51 8.31 -12.26
N TRP A 168 12.28 8.78 -13.48
CA TRP A 168 13.32 9.29 -14.38
C TRP A 168 13.64 10.75 -14.02
N LYS A 169 14.94 11.02 -13.85
CA LYS A 169 15.50 12.34 -13.54
C LYS A 169 16.46 12.77 -14.64
N LEU A 170 16.26 13.99 -15.15
CA LEU A 170 17.22 14.67 -16.01
C LEU A 170 18.40 15.18 -15.16
N HIS A 171 19.63 14.93 -15.61
CA HIS A 171 20.88 15.44 -15.01
C HIS A 171 21.78 16.00 -16.12
N ALA A 172 23.12 15.84 -16.07
CA ALA A 172 24.03 16.21 -17.17
C ALA A 172 24.18 17.71 -17.51
N PHE A 173 24.14 18.58 -16.50
CA PHE A 173 24.00 20.04 -16.67
C PHE A 173 25.27 20.84 -17.04
N ASP A 174 26.40 20.22 -17.38
CA ASP A 174 27.64 20.97 -17.71
C ASP A 174 27.45 21.93 -18.90
N VAL A 175 26.60 21.54 -19.88
CA VAL A 175 26.26 22.33 -21.08
C VAL A 175 25.08 23.29 -20.83
N LEU A 176 24.35 23.16 -19.70
CA LEU A 176 23.12 23.92 -19.42
C LEU A 176 23.41 25.43 -19.37
N SER A 177 22.85 26.15 -20.34
CA SER A 177 23.09 27.58 -20.57
C SER A 177 21.78 28.35 -20.67
N GLU A 178 21.84 29.69 -20.56
CA GLU A 178 20.69 30.57 -20.69
C GLU A 178 20.37 30.88 -22.16
N PHE A 179 19.08 31.01 -22.50
CA PHE A 179 18.63 31.32 -23.86
C PHE A 179 18.55 32.83 -24.09
N ASP A 180 19.55 33.38 -24.77
CA ASP A 180 19.77 34.83 -24.91
C ASP A 180 19.18 35.42 -26.21
N ALA A 181 17.88 35.20 -26.42
CA ALA A 181 17.13 35.58 -27.64
C ALA A 181 17.39 37.01 -28.18
N ASN A 182 17.58 37.97 -27.29
CA ASN A 182 17.74 39.39 -27.63
C ASN A 182 19.22 39.84 -27.73
N ASN A 183 20.17 38.92 -27.57
CA ASN A 183 21.60 39.24 -27.52
C ASN A 183 22.21 39.27 -28.93
N GLU A 184 21.97 40.35 -29.68
CA GLU A 184 22.55 40.56 -31.01
C GLU A 184 24.04 40.94 -31.01
N ALA A 185 24.76 40.75 -29.89
CA ALA A 185 26.22 40.83 -29.81
C ALA A 185 26.88 39.63 -30.54
N ALA A 186 26.82 39.68 -31.87
CA ALA A 186 27.09 38.56 -32.77
C ALA A 186 28.54 38.05 -32.69
N GLY A 187 28.70 36.81 -32.22
CA GLY A 187 29.97 36.09 -32.20
C GLY A 187 30.14 35.16 -31.00
N SER A 188 29.48 35.46 -29.87
CA SER A 188 29.53 34.61 -28.67
C SER A 188 28.73 33.30 -28.84
N PRO A 189 29.30 32.13 -28.47
CA PRO A 189 28.55 30.89 -28.37
C PRO A 189 27.48 30.95 -27.27
N MET A 190 26.24 30.59 -27.59
CA MET A 190 25.16 30.48 -26.59
C MET A 190 25.35 29.27 -25.67
N LEU A 191 25.81 28.14 -26.24
CA LEU A 191 26.19 26.93 -25.49
C LEU A 191 27.72 26.88 -25.36
N GLN A 192 28.27 27.53 -24.33
CA GLN A 192 29.73 27.66 -24.12
C GLN A 192 30.49 26.31 -24.12
N PHE A 193 29.81 25.23 -23.71
CA PHE A 193 30.38 23.88 -23.58
C PHE A 193 29.84 22.89 -24.61
N GLU A 194 29.35 23.35 -25.77
CA GLU A 194 28.79 22.48 -26.83
C GLU A 194 29.76 21.40 -27.36
N TRP A 195 31.06 21.59 -27.16
CA TRP A 195 32.11 20.65 -27.54
C TRP A 195 32.08 19.36 -26.71
N LEU A 196 31.35 19.32 -25.58
CA LEU A 196 31.04 18.11 -24.82
C LEU A 196 29.89 17.28 -25.45
N VAL A 197 29.10 17.87 -26.34
CA VAL A 197 28.00 17.18 -27.03
C VAL A 197 28.59 16.36 -28.17
N GLY A 198 28.28 15.06 -28.22
CA GLY A 198 28.71 14.20 -29.33
C GLY A 198 28.08 14.65 -30.64
N ASN A 199 28.87 14.70 -31.73
CA ASN A 199 28.42 15.24 -33.01
C ASN A 199 27.17 14.53 -33.57
N GLN A 200 26.93 13.26 -33.24
CA GLN A 200 25.72 12.55 -33.64
C GLN A 200 24.43 13.17 -33.06
N TYR A 201 24.51 13.76 -31.85
CA TYR A 201 23.39 14.36 -31.13
C TYR A 201 23.11 15.81 -31.53
N LYS A 202 24.04 16.47 -32.25
CA LYS A 202 23.90 17.89 -32.63
C LYS A 202 22.94 18.06 -33.82
N PRO A 203 21.92 18.94 -33.74
CA PRO A 203 21.18 19.37 -34.92
C PRO A 203 22.07 20.24 -35.82
N MET A 204 21.74 20.33 -37.12
CA MET A 204 22.61 20.95 -38.14
C MET A 204 23.06 22.38 -37.82
N GLU A 205 22.19 23.20 -37.23
CA GLU A 205 22.52 24.57 -36.85
C GLU A 205 23.54 24.65 -35.69
N LEU A 206 23.51 23.69 -34.76
CA LEU A 206 24.50 23.59 -33.69
C LEU A 206 25.84 23.05 -34.22
N THR A 207 25.81 22.03 -35.08
CA THR A 207 27.00 21.51 -35.77
C THR A 207 27.71 22.58 -36.62
N LYS A 208 26.97 23.58 -37.11
CA LYS A 208 27.50 24.74 -37.83
C LYS A 208 27.89 25.93 -36.95
N SER A 209 27.62 25.87 -35.64
CA SER A 209 27.74 27.03 -34.73
C SER A 209 26.96 28.27 -35.21
N ASP A 210 25.79 28.06 -35.81
CA ASP A 210 24.91 29.13 -36.30
C ASP A 210 24.11 29.75 -35.14
N TRP A 211 24.82 30.44 -34.24
CA TRP A 211 24.26 31.08 -33.06
C TRP A 211 23.22 32.16 -33.39
N ALA A 212 23.27 32.74 -34.58
CA ALA A 212 22.29 33.71 -35.06
C ALA A 212 20.95 33.04 -35.41
N SER A 213 20.98 31.88 -36.07
CA SER A 213 19.77 31.07 -36.32
C SER A 213 19.23 30.45 -35.02
N ILE A 214 20.11 29.98 -34.12
CA ILE A 214 19.71 29.40 -32.82
C ILE A 214 18.98 30.44 -31.96
N ARG A 215 19.51 31.66 -31.80
CA ARG A 215 18.84 32.74 -31.04
C ARG A 215 17.49 33.17 -31.65
N LYS A 216 17.34 33.05 -32.98
CA LYS A 216 16.09 33.33 -33.71
C LYS A 216 15.13 32.12 -33.75
N SER A 217 15.54 30.97 -33.21
CA SER A 217 14.68 29.79 -33.05
C SER A 217 13.94 29.81 -31.71
N PRO A 218 12.90 28.98 -31.50
CA PRO A 218 12.25 28.86 -30.20
C PRO A 218 13.22 28.29 -29.13
N PRO A 219 13.10 28.69 -27.84
CA PRO A 219 14.02 28.25 -26.77
C PRO A 219 14.17 26.73 -26.64
N TRP A 220 13.14 25.97 -27.00
CA TRP A 220 13.13 24.51 -26.92
C TRP A 220 13.78 23.80 -28.11
N ALA A 221 14.13 24.49 -29.21
CA ALA A 221 14.44 23.83 -30.48
C ALA A 221 15.63 22.86 -30.42
N ILE A 222 16.66 23.14 -29.61
CA ILE A 222 17.81 22.24 -29.42
C ILE A 222 17.40 21.02 -28.56
N ASP A 223 16.64 21.22 -27.49
CA ASP A 223 16.30 20.13 -26.57
C ASP A 223 15.18 19.23 -27.11
N SER A 224 14.29 19.75 -27.95
CA SER A 224 13.35 18.95 -28.75
C SER A 224 14.08 17.98 -29.67
N TRP A 225 15.20 18.39 -30.27
CA TRP A 225 16.04 17.50 -31.07
C TRP A 225 16.68 16.41 -30.19
N GLY A 226 17.16 16.78 -28.99
CA GLY A 226 17.68 15.83 -28.01
C GLY A 226 16.62 14.85 -27.48
N LEU A 227 15.37 15.28 -27.27
CA LEU A 227 14.25 14.37 -26.97
C LEU A 227 14.02 13.37 -28.10
N GLY A 228 14.12 13.81 -29.36
CA GLY A 228 14.14 12.90 -30.52
C GLY A 228 15.28 11.88 -30.45
N CYS A 229 16.49 12.31 -30.09
CA CYS A 229 17.64 11.41 -29.90
C CYS A 229 17.40 10.40 -28.76
N LEU A 230 16.89 10.84 -27.61
CA LEU A 230 16.54 9.97 -26.48
C LEU A 230 15.48 8.91 -26.88
N ILE A 231 14.42 9.32 -27.60
CA ILE A 231 13.40 8.40 -28.12
C ILE A 231 14.05 7.36 -29.04
N TYR A 232 14.93 7.78 -29.95
CA TYR A 232 15.63 6.85 -30.85
C TYR A 232 16.47 5.82 -30.09
N GLU A 233 17.28 6.26 -29.10
CA GLU A 233 18.16 5.39 -28.32
C GLU A 233 17.38 4.35 -27.49
N LEU A 234 16.24 4.75 -26.92
CA LEU A 234 15.35 3.86 -26.17
C LEU A 234 14.79 2.73 -27.03
N PHE A 235 14.20 3.06 -28.19
CA PHE A 235 13.54 2.06 -29.04
C PHE A 235 14.52 1.24 -29.89
N SER A 236 15.67 1.80 -30.24
CA SER A 236 16.75 1.08 -30.95
C SER A 236 17.63 0.24 -30.02
N GLY A 237 17.50 0.42 -28.69
CA GLY A 237 18.20 -0.40 -27.69
C GLY A 237 19.70 -0.13 -27.58
N GLY A 238 20.19 0.99 -28.10
CA GLY A 238 21.62 1.30 -28.20
C GLY A 238 21.89 2.80 -28.26
N LYS A 239 23.15 3.19 -28.04
CA LYS A 239 23.58 4.59 -28.18
C LYS A 239 23.54 5.03 -29.65
N LEU A 240 23.20 6.29 -29.88
CA LEU A 240 23.24 6.88 -31.23
C LEU A 240 24.68 6.88 -31.77
N THR A 241 24.88 6.35 -32.97
CA THR A 241 26.18 6.29 -33.64
C THR A 241 26.43 7.47 -34.57
N ARG A 242 25.43 7.87 -35.37
CA ARG A 242 25.49 8.98 -36.33
C ARG A 242 24.14 9.68 -36.43
N THR A 243 24.13 10.92 -36.89
CA THR A 243 22.91 11.73 -37.02
C THR A 243 21.94 11.18 -38.06
N GLU A 244 22.41 10.47 -39.08
CA GLU A 244 21.55 9.84 -40.10
C GLU A 244 20.74 8.67 -39.55
N ASP A 245 21.22 8.02 -38.50
CA ASP A 245 20.60 6.82 -37.93
C ASP A 245 19.21 7.12 -37.35
N LEU A 246 18.96 8.37 -36.95
CA LEU A 246 17.64 8.92 -36.56
C LEU A 246 16.56 8.77 -37.64
N ARG A 247 16.92 8.54 -38.91
CA ARG A 247 15.98 8.25 -40.00
C ARG A 247 15.46 6.81 -39.97
N ASN A 248 16.09 5.91 -39.22
CA ASN A 248 15.59 4.55 -39.04
C ASN A 248 14.43 4.55 -38.03
N ILE A 249 13.21 4.67 -38.56
CA ILE A 249 11.97 4.71 -37.79
C ILE A 249 11.37 3.32 -37.48
N ALA A 250 12.01 2.22 -37.89
CA ALA A 250 11.41 0.88 -37.84
C ALA A 250 11.10 0.36 -36.43
N SER A 251 11.82 0.86 -35.41
CA SER A 251 11.63 0.53 -33.99
C SER A 251 10.65 1.46 -33.27
N ILE A 252 10.25 2.59 -33.87
CA ILE A 252 9.47 3.65 -33.22
C ILE A 252 7.98 3.28 -33.21
N PRO A 253 7.28 3.31 -32.05
CA PRO A 253 5.84 3.04 -31.98
C PRO A 253 5.02 3.97 -32.89
N LYS A 254 4.00 3.43 -33.56
CA LYS A 254 3.19 4.18 -34.54
C LYS A 254 2.50 5.42 -33.97
N SER A 255 2.08 5.39 -32.70
CA SER A 255 1.48 6.51 -31.98
C SER A 255 2.49 7.58 -31.54
N LEU A 256 3.79 7.26 -31.46
CA LEU A 256 4.85 8.21 -31.15
C LEU A 256 5.53 8.79 -32.41
N LEU A 257 5.50 8.04 -33.52
CA LEU A 257 6.17 8.38 -34.77
C LEU A 257 5.84 9.79 -35.32
N PRO A 258 4.58 10.29 -35.33
CA PRO A 258 4.29 11.63 -35.80
C PRO A 258 4.97 12.71 -34.95
N ASP A 259 5.11 12.48 -33.65
CA ASP A 259 5.69 13.45 -32.71
C ASP A 259 7.22 13.40 -32.73
N TYR A 260 7.79 12.20 -32.81
CA TYR A 260 9.21 11.97 -33.11
C TYR A 260 9.67 12.75 -34.37
N GLN A 261 8.89 12.71 -35.45
CA GLN A 261 9.18 13.45 -36.67
C GLN A 261 9.05 14.98 -36.50
N LYS A 262 8.11 15.47 -35.67
CA LYS A 262 7.97 16.90 -35.35
C LYS A 262 9.10 17.40 -34.44
N LEU A 263 9.59 16.57 -33.50
CA LEU A 263 10.75 16.87 -32.65
C LEU A 263 12.03 17.04 -33.48
N LEU A 264 12.26 16.12 -34.44
CA LEU A 264 13.43 16.11 -35.33
C LEU A 264 13.25 16.97 -36.60
N SER A 265 12.42 18.01 -36.57
CA SER A 265 12.22 18.88 -37.74
C SER A 265 13.53 19.58 -38.15
N SER A 266 13.85 19.55 -39.44
CA SER A 266 15.04 20.20 -40.01
C SER A 266 14.98 21.74 -39.97
N THR A 267 13.78 22.31 -39.75
CA THR A 267 13.60 23.74 -39.48
C THR A 267 13.39 23.95 -37.96
N PRO A 268 14.32 24.61 -37.24
CA PRO A 268 14.23 24.78 -35.78
C PRO A 268 12.91 25.38 -35.30
N SER A 269 12.35 26.37 -36.01
CA SER A 269 11.07 27.01 -35.69
C SER A 269 9.82 26.12 -35.90
N ARG A 270 9.97 24.95 -36.52
CA ARG A 270 8.91 23.94 -36.67
C ARG A 270 9.00 22.80 -35.64
N ARG A 271 10.03 22.77 -34.78
CA ARG A 271 10.20 21.70 -33.79
C ARG A 271 9.14 21.79 -32.70
N MET A 272 8.56 20.64 -32.35
CA MET A 272 7.54 20.53 -31.30
C MET A 272 8.08 21.02 -29.94
N ASN A 273 7.31 21.87 -29.25
CA ASN A 273 7.59 22.22 -27.85
C ASN A 273 7.32 20.99 -26.95
N PRO A 274 8.23 20.64 -26.02
CA PRO A 274 8.04 19.53 -25.08
C PRO A 274 6.71 19.56 -24.30
N SER A 275 6.11 20.72 -24.04
CA SER A 275 4.76 20.82 -23.46
C SER A 275 3.71 20.12 -24.34
N LYS A 276 3.72 20.40 -25.64
CA LYS A 276 2.78 19.80 -26.59
C LYS A 276 2.95 18.29 -26.75
N LEU A 277 4.14 17.75 -26.48
CA LEU A 277 4.37 16.31 -26.44
C LEU A 277 3.67 15.67 -25.23
N ILE A 278 3.76 16.31 -24.05
CA ILE A 278 3.07 15.88 -22.82
C ILE A 278 1.55 15.89 -23.02
N ASP A 279 1.03 16.98 -23.59
CA ASP A 279 -0.42 17.24 -23.61
C ASP A 279 -1.16 16.47 -24.73
N ASN A 280 -0.50 16.17 -25.86
CA ASN A 280 -1.18 15.71 -27.10
C ASN A 280 -0.72 14.33 -27.62
N SER A 281 0.31 13.69 -27.05
CA SER A 281 0.83 12.45 -27.63
C SER A 281 0.01 11.22 -27.23
N GLU A 282 -0.59 10.56 -28.21
CA GLU A 282 -1.30 9.27 -28.06
C GLU A 282 -0.45 8.22 -27.33
N PHE A 283 0.88 8.26 -27.48
CA PHE A 283 1.79 7.32 -26.83
C PHE A 283 1.77 7.40 -25.29
N PHE A 284 1.42 8.55 -24.72
CA PHE A 284 1.30 8.74 -23.27
C PHE A 284 -0.10 8.36 -22.73
N GLN A 285 -1.07 8.10 -23.61
CA GLN A 285 -2.42 7.66 -23.24
C GLN A 285 -2.43 6.14 -22.99
N ASN A 286 -1.94 5.74 -21.81
CA ASN A 286 -1.94 4.34 -21.39
C ASN A 286 -2.15 4.18 -19.89
N LYS A 287 -2.60 2.97 -19.51
CA LYS A 287 -3.01 2.60 -18.15
C LYS A 287 -1.93 2.86 -17.09
N LEU A 288 -0.65 2.70 -17.42
CA LEU A 288 0.44 2.94 -16.47
C LEU A 288 0.57 4.43 -16.16
N VAL A 289 0.61 5.26 -17.21
CA VAL A 289 0.69 6.72 -17.09
C VAL A 289 -0.54 7.27 -16.37
N GLU A 290 -1.74 6.87 -16.78
CA GLU A 290 -3.02 7.27 -16.16
C GLU A 290 -3.06 6.91 -14.66
N THR A 291 -2.67 5.69 -14.30
CA THR A 291 -2.68 5.20 -12.92
C THR A 291 -1.71 5.98 -12.04
N ILE A 292 -0.49 6.25 -12.52
CA ILE A 292 0.50 7.00 -11.75
C ILE A 292 0.08 8.48 -11.64
N GLN A 293 -0.39 9.11 -12.73
CA GLN A 293 -0.89 10.49 -12.70
C GLN A 293 -2.04 10.65 -11.69
N PHE A 294 -3.01 9.74 -11.67
CA PHE A 294 -4.12 9.78 -10.70
C PHE A 294 -3.61 9.69 -9.25
N MET A 295 -2.62 8.84 -8.98
CA MET A 295 -2.01 8.72 -7.65
C MET A 295 -1.17 9.95 -7.26
N GLU A 296 -0.49 10.60 -8.21
CA GLU A 296 0.27 11.83 -7.97
C GLU A 296 -0.66 13.03 -7.63
N VAL A 297 -1.87 13.10 -8.21
CA VAL A 297 -2.86 14.14 -7.89
C VAL A 297 -3.93 13.72 -6.88
N LEU A 298 -3.75 12.58 -6.18
CA LEU A 298 -4.77 11.97 -5.32
C LEU A 298 -5.38 12.92 -4.27
N ASN A 299 -4.60 13.88 -3.74
CA ASN A 299 -5.10 14.85 -2.77
C ASN A 299 -6.04 15.92 -3.34
N LEU A 300 -6.11 16.05 -4.67
CA LEU A 300 -7.03 16.94 -5.38
C LEU A 300 -8.33 16.22 -5.83
N LYS A 301 -8.42 14.90 -5.59
CA LYS A 301 -9.54 14.05 -5.98
C LYS A 301 -10.59 13.94 -4.88
N ASP A 302 -11.86 13.86 -5.26
CA ASP A 302 -12.96 13.69 -4.29
C ASP A 302 -13.05 12.25 -3.75
N SER A 303 -13.90 12.03 -2.74
CA SER A 303 -14.06 10.71 -2.10
C SER A 303 -14.67 9.64 -3.01
N VAL A 304 -15.49 10.03 -3.99
CA VAL A 304 -16.16 9.13 -4.95
C VAL A 304 -15.20 8.73 -6.06
N GLU A 305 -14.41 9.69 -6.59
CA GLU A 305 -13.30 9.41 -7.50
C GLU A 305 -12.30 8.44 -6.88
N LYS A 306 -11.89 8.69 -5.62
CA LYS A 306 -10.97 7.83 -4.86
C LYS A 306 -11.52 6.41 -4.67
N ASP A 307 -12.75 6.27 -4.19
CA ASP A 307 -13.39 4.97 -3.96
C ASP A 307 -13.54 4.18 -5.27
N SER A 308 -14.00 4.84 -6.34
CA SER A 308 -14.11 4.27 -7.69
C SER A 308 -12.75 3.82 -8.25
N PHE A 309 -11.69 4.62 -8.06
CA PHE A 309 -10.33 4.27 -8.46
C PHE A 309 -9.78 3.06 -7.67
N PHE A 310 -9.81 3.10 -6.34
CA PHE A 310 -9.25 2.03 -5.51
C PHE A 310 -10.01 0.70 -5.62
N ARG A 311 -11.31 0.72 -5.99
CA ARG A 311 -12.04 -0.52 -6.35
C ARG A 311 -11.62 -1.12 -7.70
N LYS A 312 -11.20 -0.30 -8.67
CA LYS A 312 -10.75 -0.75 -9.99
C LYS A 312 -9.27 -1.14 -10.00
N LEU A 313 -8.45 -0.49 -9.17
CA LEU A 313 -6.99 -0.63 -9.16
C LEU A 313 -6.45 -2.07 -8.99
N PRO A 314 -7.06 -3.01 -8.24
CA PRO A 314 -6.59 -4.39 -8.18
C PRO A 314 -6.56 -5.07 -9.56
N ASN A 315 -7.59 -4.82 -10.39
CA ASN A 315 -7.73 -5.41 -11.72
C ASN A 315 -6.87 -4.69 -12.76
N ILE A 316 -6.60 -3.40 -12.56
CA ILE A 316 -5.66 -2.62 -13.38
C ILE A 316 -4.24 -3.10 -13.10
N ALA A 317 -3.86 -3.25 -11.83
CA ALA A 317 -2.51 -3.64 -11.42
C ALA A 317 -2.06 -4.99 -12.01
N GLU A 318 -2.97 -5.96 -12.18
CA GLU A 318 -2.67 -7.25 -12.84
C GLU A 318 -2.29 -7.12 -14.33
N GLN A 319 -2.63 -6.00 -14.97
CA GLN A 319 -2.30 -5.72 -16.37
C GLN A 319 -1.00 -4.90 -16.52
N LEU A 320 -0.54 -4.27 -15.44
CA LEU A 320 0.65 -3.41 -15.43
C LEU A 320 1.94 -4.23 -15.20
N PRO A 321 3.13 -3.71 -15.57
CA PRO A 321 4.38 -4.44 -15.39
C PRO A 321 4.71 -4.62 -13.90
N ARG A 322 4.76 -5.87 -13.42
CA ARG A 322 4.84 -6.21 -11.98
C ARG A 322 5.96 -5.48 -11.22
N GLU A 323 7.15 -5.38 -11.81
CA GLU A 323 8.29 -4.67 -11.22
C GLU A 323 7.99 -3.19 -10.97
N ILE A 324 7.23 -2.54 -11.86
CA ILE A 324 6.83 -1.13 -11.71
C ILE A 324 5.73 -0.99 -10.66
N VAL A 325 4.79 -1.92 -10.61
CA VAL A 325 3.78 -1.94 -9.53
C VAL A 325 4.46 -2.03 -8.17
N LEU A 326 5.45 -2.92 -8.01
CA LEU A 326 6.16 -3.14 -6.75
C LEU A 326 7.17 -2.05 -6.39
N LYS A 327 7.83 -1.40 -7.36
CA LYS A 327 8.84 -0.36 -7.12
C LYS A 327 8.27 1.08 -7.12
N LYS A 328 7.19 1.36 -7.86
CA LYS A 328 6.56 2.71 -7.96
C LYS A 328 5.19 2.77 -7.28
N LEU A 329 4.22 1.94 -7.67
CA LEU A 329 2.83 2.09 -7.18
C LEU A 329 2.69 1.74 -5.70
N LEU A 330 3.31 0.64 -5.26
CA LEU A 330 3.23 0.15 -3.89
C LEU A 330 3.73 1.19 -2.86
N PRO A 331 4.93 1.80 -2.98
CA PRO A 331 5.36 2.87 -2.06
C PRO A 331 4.46 4.12 -2.04
N VAL A 332 3.90 4.52 -3.19
CA VAL A 332 2.98 5.67 -3.26
C VAL A 332 1.63 5.33 -2.60
N LEU A 333 1.14 4.10 -2.78
CA LEU A 333 -0.06 3.59 -2.11
C LEU A 333 0.11 3.53 -0.60
N GLN A 334 1.25 3.03 -0.12
CA GLN A 334 1.60 3.03 1.30
C GLN A 334 1.63 4.44 1.87
N SER A 335 2.30 5.38 1.19
CA SER A 335 2.33 6.79 1.59
C SER A 335 0.92 7.39 1.66
N ALA A 336 0.08 7.12 0.66
CA ALA A 336 -1.30 7.61 0.63
C ALA A 336 -2.19 7.02 1.74
N LEU A 337 -1.92 5.79 2.18
CA LEU A 337 -2.59 5.17 3.33
C LEU A 337 -2.07 5.74 4.67
N GLU A 338 -0.76 5.85 4.86
CA GLU A 338 -0.16 6.35 6.10
C GLU A 338 -0.49 7.83 6.39
N PHE A 339 -0.62 8.66 5.35
CA PHE A 339 -1.01 10.07 5.49
C PHE A 339 -2.52 10.33 5.36
N GLY A 340 -3.36 9.29 5.29
CA GLY A 340 -4.83 9.42 5.25
C GLY A 340 -5.40 9.99 3.94
N SER A 341 -4.61 10.06 2.87
CA SER A 341 -5.03 10.49 1.53
C SER A 341 -5.94 9.47 0.83
N ALA A 342 -5.78 8.19 1.15
CA ALA A 342 -6.51 7.05 0.58
C ALA A 342 -7.50 6.43 1.57
N ALA A 343 -8.64 5.96 1.05
CA ALA A 343 -9.71 5.33 1.82
C ALA A 343 -9.52 3.81 1.94
N ALA A 344 -10.29 3.15 2.83
CA ALA A 344 -10.21 1.72 3.13
C ALA A 344 -10.04 0.74 1.94
N PRO A 345 -10.68 0.90 0.75
CA PRO A 345 -10.45 0.00 -0.39
C PRO A 345 -8.98 -0.07 -0.86
N ALA A 346 -8.18 0.97 -0.59
CA ALA A 346 -6.75 0.99 -0.88
C ALA A 346 -5.96 -0.06 -0.08
N LEU A 347 -6.45 -0.53 1.07
CA LEU A 347 -5.84 -1.63 1.82
C LEU A 347 -5.96 -2.96 1.06
N THR A 348 -7.10 -3.23 0.43
CA THR A 348 -7.26 -4.41 -0.45
C THR A 348 -6.28 -4.36 -1.62
N VAL A 349 -6.01 -3.16 -2.17
CA VAL A 349 -4.95 -2.97 -3.18
C VAL A 349 -3.57 -3.24 -2.58
N LEU A 350 -3.28 -2.73 -1.38
CA LEU A 350 -1.99 -2.89 -0.70
C LEU A 350 -1.66 -4.37 -0.47
N LEU A 351 -2.64 -5.14 0.03
CA LEU A 351 -2.50 -6.58 0.24
C LEU A 351 -2.36 -7.34 -1.09
N LYS A 352 -3.16 -6.98 -2.11
CA LYS A 352 -3.05 -7.57 -3.46
C LYS A 352 -1.67 -7.36 -4.08
N MET A 353 -1.11 -6.15 -4.03
CA MET A 353 0.25 -5.86 -4.49
C MET A 353 1.31 -6.53 -3.61
N GLY A 354 1.12 -6.51 -2.29
CA GLY A 354 1.99 -7.17 -1.32
C GLY A 354 2.11 -8.68 -1.52
N SER A 355 1.02 -9.35 -1.93
CA SER A 355 1.00 -10.80 -2.23
C SER A 355 1.93 -11.25 -3.37
N TRP A 356 2.54 -10.30 -4.09
CA TRP A 356 3.50 -10.57 -5.15
C TRP A 356 4.96 -10.50 -4.68
N LEU A 357 5.20 -10.06 -3.44
CA LEU A 357 6.51 -10.07 -2.80
C LEU A 357 6.80 -11.43 -2.16
N PRO A 358 8.07 -11.86 -2.11
CA PRO A 358 8.55 -12.87 -1.16
C PRO A 358 8.20 -12.51 0.30
N ALA A 359 8.02 -13.50 1.17
CA ALA A 359 7.53 -13.30 2.54
C ALA A 359 8.44 -12.41 3.41
N ASP A 360 9.75 -12.45 3.19
CA ASP A 360 10.74 -11.55 3.80
C ASP A 360 10.52 -10.10 3.34
N GLN A 361 10.30 -9.88 2.05
CA GLN A 361 10.03 -8.54 1.50
C GLN A 361 8.64 -8.02 1.87
N PHE A 362 7.63 -8.88 1.97
CA PHE A 362 6.31 -8.51 2.50
C PHE A 362 6.42 -8.06 3.96
N SER A 363 7.18 -8.82 4.77
CA SER A 363 7.43 -8.48 6.17
C SER A 363 8.23 -7.18 6.34
N ALA A 364 9.26 -6.97 5.52
CA ALA A 364 10.10 -5.78 5.59
C ALA A 364 9.43 -4.51 5.01
N LYS A 365 8.61 -4.65 3.97
CA LYS A 365 8.04 -3.50 3.23
C LYS A 365 6.60 -3.19 3.59
N VAL A 366 5.73 -4.19 3.74
CA VAL A 366 4.26 -4.01 3.80
C VAL A 366 3.72 -4.04 5.23
N LEU A 367 4.18 -4.98 6.06
CA LEU A 367 3.73 -5.07 7.47
C LEU A 367 3.90 -3.77 8.27
N PRO A 368 4.98 -2.97 8.13
CA PRO A 368 5.13 -1.72 8.89
C PRO A 368 4.02 -0.70 8.62
N THR A 369 3.49 -0.65 7.39
CA THR A 369 2.32 0.17 7.05
C THR A 369 1.05 -0.41 7.67
N ILE A 370 0.85 -1.72 7.59
CA ILE A 370 -0.33 -2.40 8.19
C ILE A 370 -0.39 -2.18 9.71
N VAL A 371 0.73 -2.29 10.41
CA VAL A 371 0.82 -2.05 11.87
C VAL A 371 0.45 -0.60 12.22
N LYS A 372 0.98 0.39 11.48
CA LYS A 372 0.58 1.80 11.64
C LYS A 372 -0.92 2.02 11.40
N LEU A 373 -1.51 1.34 10.42
CA LEU A 373 -2.93 1.50 10.07
C LEU A 373 -3.89 1.03 11.19
N PHE A 374 -3.47 0.14 12.09
CA PHE A 374 -4.28 -0.18 13.28
C PHE A 374 -4.45 1.03 14.22
N ALA A 375 -3.47 1.94 14.28
CA ALA A 375 -3.57 3.20 15.00
C ALA A 375 -4.46 4.26 14.29
N SER A 376 -5.07 3.93 13.15
CA SER A 376 -6.01 4.81 12.48
C SER A 376 -7.33 4.93 13.25
N ASN A 377 -7.82 6.17 13.33
CA ASN A 377 -9.16 6.48 13.82
C ASN A 377 -10.25 6.22 12.77
N ASP A 378 -9.89 5.91 11.52
CA ASP A 378 -10.87 5.52 10.50
C ASP A 378 -11.41 4.10 10.75
N ARG A 379 -12.67 4.07 11.17
CA ARG A 379 -13.48 2.86 11.37
C ARG A 379 -13.55 1.97 10.13
N ALA A 380 -13.55 2.53 8.92
CA ALA A 380 -13.56 1.76 7.67
C ALA A 380 -12.21 1.07 7.41
N ILE A 381 -11.09 1.72 7.73
CA ILE A 381 -9.76 1.09 7.71
C ILE A 381 -9.70 -0.03 8.76
N ARG A 382 -10.21 0.19 9.98
CA ARG A 382 -10.27 -0.86 11.02
C ARG A 382 -11.11 -2.07 10.58
N VAL A 383 -12.27 -1.84 9.96
CA VAL A 383 -13.07 -2.91 9.34
C VAL A 383 -12.25 -3.64 8.28
N SER A 384 -11.62 -2.93 7.34
CA SER A 384 -10.88 -3.58 6.26
C SER A 384 -9.61 -4.32 6.72
N LEU A 385 -8.97 -3.89 7.82
CA LEU A 385 -7.85 -4.61 8.44
C LEU A 385 -8.31 -5.95 9.03
N LEU A 386 -9.43 -5.94 9.75
CA LEU A 386 -9.98 -7.13 10.40
C LEU A 386 -10.68 -8.08 9.40
N GLN A 387 -11.18 -7.57 8.26
CA GLN A 387 -11.72 -8.38 7.16
C GLN A 387 -10.65 -9.19 6.42
N HIS A 388 -9.39 -8.72 6.39
CA HIS A 388 -8.28 -9.35 5.67
C HIS A 388 -7.17 -9.84 6.62
N ILE A 389 -7.50 -10.07 7.89
CA ILE A 389 -6.56 -10.48 8.94
C ILE A 389 -5.93 -11.86 8.70
N ASP A 390 -6.58 -12.68 7.87
CA ASP A 390 -6.09 -13.94 7.31
C ASP A 390 -4.84 -13.75 6.43
N GLN A 391 -4.81 -12.70 5.61
CA GLN A 391 -3.76 -12.47 4.61
C GLN A 391 -2.43 -11.97 5.19
N PHE A 392 -2.41 -11.50 6.44
CA PHE A 392 -1.20 -10.94 7.06
C PHE A 392 -1.02 -11.26 8.55
N GLY A 393 -2.06 -11.68 9.27
CA GLY A 393 -2.02 -11.89 10.72
C GLY A 393 -1.03 -12.96 11.14
N GLU A 394 -0.82 -14.01 10.33
CA GLU A 394 0.22 -15.02 10.56
C GLU A 394 1.64 -14.45 10.45
N SER A 395 1.86 -13.42 9.62
CA SER A 395 3.18 -12.80 9.43
C SER A 395 3.56 -11.77 10.52
N LEU A 396 2.62 -11.32 11.35
CA LEU A 396 2.91 -10.40 12.45
C LEU A 396 3.70 -11.09 13.57
N ALA A 397 4.80 -10.50 14.03
CA ALA A 397 5.55 -10.98 15.19
C ALA A 397 4.72 -10.85 16.49
N ALA A 398 4.86 -11.79 17.42
CA ALA A 398 4.03 -11.85 18.62
C ALA A 398 4.12 -10.57 19.49
N GLN A 399 5.33 -10.03 19.69
CA GLN A 399 5.53 -8.77 20.38
C GLN A 399 4.77 -7.61 19.71
N THR A 400 4.81 -7.51 18.38
CA THR A 400 4.07 -6.50 17.63
C THR A 400 2.56 -6.67 17.76
N VAL A 401 2.07 -7.91 17.86
CA VAL A 401 0.65 -8.17 18.13
C VAL A 401 0.26 -7.70 19.53
N ASP A 402 1.00 -8.07 20.57
CA ASP A 402 0.67 -7.76 21.97
C ASP A 402 0.82 -6.26 22.30
N GLU A 403 1.89 -5.62 21.83
CA GLU A 403 2.23 -4.23 22.17
C GLU A 403 1.59 -3.18 21.25
N GLN A 404 1.45 -3.45 19.95
CA GLN A 404 1.14 -2.41 18.95
C GLN A 404 -0.21 -2.64 18.25
N VAL A 405 -0.61 -3.89 17.99
CA VAL A 405 -1.87 -4.19 17.29
C VAL A 405 -3.02 -4.35 18.28
N PHE A 406 -2.86 -5.18 19.32
CA PHE A 406 -3.94 -5.53 20.24
C PHE A 406 -4.58 -4.33 20.96
N PRO A 407 -3.86 -3.30 21.45
CA PRO A 407 -4.49 -2.13 22.10
C PRO A 407 -5.49 -1.42 21.19
N HIS A 408 -5.23 -1.39 19.88
CA HIS A 408 -6.12 -0.80 18.89
C HIS A 408 -7.28 -1.75 18.52
N VAL A 409 -6.99 -3.04 18.32
CA VAL A 409 -8.02 -4.07 18.05
C VAL A 409 -9.02 -4.16 19.21
N ALA A 410 -8.56 -4.07 20.45
CA ALA A 410 -9.39 -4.14 21.65
C ALA A 410 -10.51 -3.08 21.69
N THR A 411 -10.33 -1.92 21.05
CA THR A 411 -11.40 -0.90 20.94
C THR A 411 -12.62 -1.41 20.14
N GLY A 412 -12.43 -2.37 19.24
CA GLY A 412 -13.49 -2.96 18.43
C GLY A 412 -14.48 -3.81 19.24
N PHE A 413 -14.08 -4.36 20.39
CA PHE A 413 -14.98 -5.16 21.25
C PHE A 413 -16.07 -4.33 21.93
N SER A 414 -15.99 -2.99 21.91
CA SER A 414 -16.99 -2.09 22.50
C SER A 414 -17.49 -1.06 21.49
N ASP A 415 -17.37 -1.37 20.20
CA ASP A 415 -17.87 -0.53 19.11
C ASP A 415 -19.41 -0.56 18.99
N THR A 416 -19.99 0.55 18.53
CA THR A 416 -21.44 0.74 18.39
C THR A 416 -22.15 -0.17 17.38
N SER A 417 -21.46 -0.80 16.42
CA SER A 417 -22.11 -1.77 15.50
C SER A 417 -21.70 -3.20 15.81
N SER A 418 -22.70 -4.08 15.92
CA SER A 418 -22.52 -5.53 16.06
C SER A 418 -21.56 -6.11 15.01
N PHE A 419 -21.64 -5.68 13.74
CA PHE A 419 -20.73 -6.14 12.69
C PHE A 419 -19.23 -5.94 13.02
N LEU A 420 -18.84 -4.77 13.56
CA LEU A 420 -17.44 -4.53 13.93
C LEU A 420 -17.07 -5.27 15.24
N ARG A 421 -17.99 -5.40 16.21
CA ARG A 421 -17.76 -6.24 17.41
C ARG A 421 -17.53 -7.71 17.03
N GLU A 422 -18.39 -8.26 16.17
CA GLU A 422 -18.28 -9.63 15.64
C GLU A 422 -16.99 -9.83 14.83
N LEU A 423 -16.64 -8.90 13.95
CA LEU A 423 -15.44 -8.98 13.13
C LEU A 423 -14.16 -8.92 13.98
N THR A 424 -14.13 -8.06 15.00
CA THR A 424 -13.04 -7.99 16.00
C THR A 424 -12.91 -9.32 16.75
N LEU A 425 -14.04 -9.88 17.19
CA LEU A 425 -14.11 -11.17 17.87
C LEU A 425 -13.60 -12.33 16.99
N LYS A 426 -14.00 -12.40 15.72
CA LYS A 426 -13.52 -13.42 14.77
C LYS A 426 -12.01 -13.34 14.52
N SER A 427 -11.48 -12.12 14.43
CA SER A 427 -10.04 -11.86 14.23
C SER A 427 -9.16 -12.42 15.35
N MET A 428 -9.71 -12.61 16.55
CA MET A 428 -8.95 -13.14 17.69
C MET A 428 -8.52 -14.59 17.54
N LEU A 429 -9.08 -15.38 16.61
CA LEU A 429 -8.59 -16.74 16.34
C LEU A 429 -7.13 -16.73 15.83
N ILE A 430 -6.73 -15.69 15.09
CA ILE A 430 -5.38 -15.53 14.54
C ILE A 430 -4.47 -14.72 15.50
N LEU A 431 -5.06 -13.77 16.25
CA LEU A 431 -4.30 -12.86 17.12
C LEU A 431 -4.09 -13.38 18.55
N ALA A 432 -5.05 -14.10 19.15
CA ALA A 432 -4.93 -14.60 20.53
C ALA A 432 -3.74 -15.55 20.77
N PRO A 433 -3.34 -16.45 19.85
CA PRO A 433 -2.13 -17.27 20.00
C PRO A 433 -0.82 -16.48 20.13
N LYS A 434 -0.86 -15.17 19.83
CA LYS A 434 0.30 -14.26 19.80
C LYS A 434 0.31 -13.24 20.94
N LEU A 435 -0.67 -13.30 21.85
CA LEU A 435 -0.75 -12.41 23.01
C LEU A 435 0.00 -12.98 24.23
N SER A 436 0.44 -12.09 25.11
CA SER A 436 1.01 -12.48 26.40
C SER A 436 -0.06 -12.93 27.40
N GLN A 437 0.33 -13.75 28.38
CA GLN A 437 -0.55 -14.17 29.48
C GLN A 437 -1.17 -12.99 30.24
N ARG A 438 -0.43 -11.87 30.33
CA ARG A 438 -0.89 -10.60 30.90
C ARG A 438 -2.03 -10.01 30.07
N THR A 439 -1.89 -9.93 28.75
CA THR A 439 -2.91 -9.35 27.86
C THR A 439 -4.15 -10.23 27.75
N ILE A 440 -3.97 -11.56 27.68
CA ILE A 440 -5.07 -12.53 27.69
C ILE A 440 -5.88 -12.38 28.98
N SER A 441 -5.24 -12.57 30.14
CA SER A 441 -5.92 -12.62 31.44
C SER A 441 -6.39 -11.24 31.92
N GLY A 442 -5.58 -10.21 31.71
CA GLY A 442 -5.81 -8.85 32.21
C GLY A 442 -6.77 -8.02 31.38
N SER A 443 -6.89 -8.30 30.07
CA SER A 443 -7.69 -7.49 29.13
C SER A 443 -8.65 -8.33 28.27
N LEU A 444 -8.16 -9.28 27.46
CA LEU A 444 -9.01 -10.00 26.50
C LEU A 444 -10.21 -10.68 27.16
N LEU A 445 -10.00 -11.43 28.24
CA LEU A 445 -11.09 -12.13 28.93
C LEU A 445 -12.15 -11.18 29.52
N LYS A 446 -11.80 -9.94 29.87
CA LYS A 446 -12.77 -8.93 30.33
C LYS A 446 -13.68 -8.46 29.18
N TYR A 447 -13.13 -8.28 27.97
CA TYR A 447 -13.91 -7.98 26.78
C TYR A 447 -14.81 -9.16 26.38
N LEU A 448 -14.27 -10.38 26.37
CA LEU A 448 -15.07 -11.58 26.06
C LEU A 448 -16.17 -11.81 27.10
N SER A 449 -15.92 -11.56 28.38
CA SER A 449 -16.96 -11.65 29.42
C SER A 449 -18.11 -10.65 29.21
N LYS A 450 -17.88 -9.50 28.56
CA LYS A 450 -18.93 -8.55 28.17
C LYS A 450 -19.64 -8.99 26.89
N LEU A 451 -18.90 -9.43 25.87
CA LEU A 451 -19.49 -9.92 24.61
C LEU A 451 -20.29 -11.22 24.75
N GLN A 452 -20.06 -12.00 25.82
CA GLN A 452 -20.87 -13.18 26.12
C GLN A 452 -22.29 -12.83 26.61
N VAL A 453 -22.57 -11.55 26.89
CA VAL A 453 -23.92 -11.01 27.18
C VAL A 453 -24.30 -9.87 26.22
N ASP A 454 -23.69 -9.82 25.04
CA ASP A 454 -24.04 -8.87 23.98
C ASP A 454 -25.51 -9.00 23.55
N GLU A 455 -26.13 -7.90 23.13
CA GLU A 455 -27.50 -7.88 22.62
C GLU A 455 -27.69 -8.86 21.44
N GLU A 456 -26.70 -8.95 20.55
CA GLU A 456 -26.72 -9.78 19.34
C GLU A 456 -26.42 -11.26 19.65
N PRO A 457 -27.38 -12.20 19.45
CA PRO A 457 -27.18 -13.61 19.78
C PRO A 457 -26.03 -14.29 19.01
N ALA A 458 -25.74 -13.83 17.78
CA ALA A 458 -24.58 -14.31 17.02
C ALA A 458 -23.25 -13.99 17.72
N ILE A 459 -23.13 -12.82 18.37
CA ILE A 459 -21.93 -12.40 19.10
C ILE A 459 -21.75 -13.24 20.37
N ARG A 460 -22.81 -13.49 21.15
CA ARG A 460 -22.75 -14.36 22.34
C ARG A 460 -22.34 -15.79 21.98
N THR A 461 -22.88 -16.31 20.86
CA THR A 461 -22.51 -17.63 20.29
C THR A 461 -21.03 -17.67 19.92
N ASN A 462 -20.58 -16.74 19.06
CA ASN A 462 -19.20 -16.66 18.60
C ASN A 462 -18.21 -16.44 19.75
N THR A 463 -18.61 -15.72 20.81
CA THR A 463 -17.76 -15.47 21.99
C THR A 463 -17.55 -16.73 22.81
N THR A 464 -18.59 -17.54 22.96
CA THR A 464 -18.52 -18.85 23.62
C THR A 464 -17.60 -19.81 22.84
N ILE A 465 -17.68 -19.81 21.50
CA ILE A 465 -16.78 -20.59 20.63
C ILE A 465 -15.33 -20.12 20.78
N LEU A 466 -15.09 -18.80 20.75
CA LEU A 466 -13.74 -18.25 20.91
C LEU A 466 -13.12 -18.63 22.26
N LEU A 467 -13.88 -18.53 23.36
CA LEU A 467 -13.42 -18.93 24.69
C LEU A 467 -13.01 -20.42 24.76
N GLY A 468 -13.72 -21.30 24.05
CA GLY A 468 -13.29 -22.70 23.88
C GLY A 468 -11.97 -22.81 23.11
N ASN A 469 -11.88 -22.14 21.96
CA ASN A 469 -10.71 -22.21 21.06
C ASN A 469 -9.44 -21.61 21.65
N ILE A 470 -9.53 -20.54 22.47
CA ILE A 470 -8.35 -19.91 23.09
C ILE A 470 -7.97 -20.52 24.45
N SER A 471 -8.72 -21.51 24.94
CA SER A 471 -8.53 -22.13 26.27
C SER A 471 -7.10 -22.60 26.52
N ASN A 472 -6.45 -23.15 25.49
CA ASN A 472 -5.06 -23.62 25.53
C ASN A 472 -4.05 -22.50 25.84
N TYR A 473 -4.38 -21.24 25.52
CA TYR A 473 -3.53 -20.06 25.78
C TYR A 473 -3.85 -19.38 27.12
N MET A 474 -4.71 -19.95 27.96
CA MET A 474 -4.98 -19.48 29.32
C MET A 474 -4.19 -20.33 30.32
N ASN A 475 -3.66 -19.73 31.39
CA ASN A 475 -3.10 -20.50 32.51
C ASN A 475 -4.19 -21.30 33.25
N ASP A 476 -3.83 -22.43 33.88
CA ASP A 476 -4.79 -23.44 34.35
C ASP A 476 -5.80 -22.93 35.39
N GLY A 477 -5.34 -22.10 36.35
CA GLY A 477 -6.20 -21.51 37.37
C GLY A 477 -7.24 -20.54 36.78
N THR A 478 -6.82 -19.70 35.83
CA THR A 478 -7.76 -18.88 35.04
C THR A 478 -8.67 -19.74 34.18
N ARG A 479 -8.17 -20.84 33.59
CA ARG A 479 -8.94 -21.73 32.71
C ARG A 479 -10.12 -22.37 33.45
N LYS A 480 -9.92 -22.96 34.63
CA LYS A 480 -11.00 -23.53 35.46
C LYS A 480 -11.99 -22.45 35.91
N ARG A 481 -11.49 -21.36 36.51
CA ARG A 481 -12.33 -20.29 37.10
C ARG A 481 -13.16 -19.52 36.09
N VAL A 482 -12.66 -19.32 34.87
CA VAL A 482 -13.37 -18.61 33.79
C VAL A 482 -14.30 -19.55 33.03
N LEU A 483 -13.78 -20.63 32.46
CA LEU A 483 -14.50 -21.35 31.40
C LEU A 483 -15.73 -22.08 31.92
N ILE A 484 -15.67 -22.67 33.12
CA ILE A 484 -16.84 -23.35 33.69
C ILE A 484 -17.98 -22.36 33.88
N ASN A 485 -17.73 -21.20 34.49
CA ASN A 485 -18.77 -20.18 34.69
C ASN A 485 -19.25 -19.58 33.36
N ALA A 486 -18.34 -19.27 32.44
CA ALA A 486 -18.67 -18.78 31.10
C ALA A 486 -19.60 -19.75 30.35
N PHE A 487 -19.38 -21.07 30.48
CA PHE A 487 -20.21 -22.05 29.80
C PHE A 487 -21.48 -22.40 30.59
N THR A 488 -21.39 -22.86 31.85
CA THR A 488 -22.55 -23.39 32.61
C THR A 488 -23.51 -22.33 33.15
N VAL A 489 -23.01 -21.13 33.49
CA VAL A 489 -23.85 -20.05 34.04
C VAL A 489 -24.42 -19.16 32.94
N ARG A 490 -23.65 -18.91 31.86
CA ARG A 490 -24.06 -18.03 30.75
C ARG A 490 -24.49 -18.82 29.51
N ALA A 491 -23.55 -19.46 28.80
CA ALA A 491 -23.85 -20.03 27.49
C ALA A 491 -24.94 -21.12 27.51
N LEU A 492 -24.91 -22.05 28.46
CA LEU A 492 -25.93 -23.10 28.63
C LEU A 492 -27.32 -22.56 29.01
N ARG A 493 -27.43 -21.30 29.42
CA ARG A 493 -28.67 -20.62 29.83
C ARG A 493 -29.11 -19.52 28.86
N ASP A 494 -28.42 -19.36 27.73
CA ASP A 494 -28.77 -18.37 26.70
C ASP A 494 -30.15 -18.68 26.10
N THR A 495 -30.93 -17.64 25.79
CA THR A 495 -32.22 -17.79 25.12
C THR A 495 -32.09 -18.36 23.71
N PHE A 496 -30.94 -18.15 23.06
CA PHE A 496 -30.68 -18.56 21.68
C PHE A 496 -30.09 -19.99 21.60
N PRO A 497 -30.74 -20.96 20.92
CA PRO A 497 -30.29 -22.35 20.91
C PRO A 497 -28.85 -22.57 20.40
N PRO A 498 -28.35 -21.89 19.34
CA PRO A 498 -26.96 -22.01 18.92
C PRO A 498 -25.93 -21.61 19.98
N ALA A 499 -26.26 -20.65 20.87
CA ALA A 499 -25.38 -20.28 21.98
C ALA A 499 -25.32 -21.39 23.07
N ARG A 500 -26.46 -22.03 23.36
CA ARG A 500 -26.49 -23.22 24.24
C ARG A 500 -25.73 -24.40 23.64
N ALA A 501 -25.96 -24.69 22.35
CA ALA A 501 -25.23 -25.70 21.59
C ALA A 501 -23.71 -25.44 21.59
N ALA A 502 -23.28 -24.19 21.38
CA ALA A 502 -21.89 -23.78 21.48
C ALA A 502 -21.31 -23.96 22.90
N GLY A 503 -22.09 -23.67 23.95
CA GLY A 503 -21.69 -23.91 25.34
C GLY A 503 -21.44 -25.38 25.66
N ILE A 504 -22.31 -26.28 25.16
CA ILE A 504 -22.13 -27.74 25.30
C ILE A 504 -20.86 -28.19 24.57
N MET A 505 -20.70 -27.79 23.30
CA MET A 505 -19.53 -28.13 22.49
C MET A 505 -18.23 -27.62 23.12
N ALA A 506 -18.23 -26.39 23.64
CA ALA A 506 -17.07 -25.81 24.30
C ALA A 506 -16.66 -26.59 25.55
N LEU A 507 -17.62 -26.98 26.41
CA LEU A 507 -17.37 -27.87 27.56
C LEU A 507 -16.79 -29.22 27.13
N SER A 508 -17.35 -29.85 26.08
CA SER A 508 -16.84 -31.11 25.53
C SER A 508 -15.40 -31.00 25.02
N VAL A 509 -15.05 -29.92 24.30
CA VAL A 509 -13.69 -29.66 23.79
C VAL A 509 -12.70 -29.37 24.92
N THR A 510 -13.14 -28.67 25.97
CA THR A 510 -12.30 -28.28 27.12
C THR A 510 -12.30 -29.30 28.27
N SER A 511 -12.92 -30.47 28.07
CA SER A 511 -13.12 -31.52 29.08
C SER A 511 -11.85 -32.04 29.74
N SER A 512 -10.69 -31.94 29.10
CA SER A 512 -9.37 -32.30 29.65
C SER A 512 -8.88 -31.37 30.77
N TYR A 513 -9.54 -30.23 30.99
CA TYR A 513 -9.12 -29.20 31.94
C TYR A 513 -9.90 -29.16 33.25
N TYR A 514 -10.90 -30.04 33.38
CA TYR A 514 -11.83 -30.06 34.52
C TYR A 514 -11.56 -31.24 35.44
N GLU A 515 -11.56 -30.98 36.74
CA GLU A 515 -11.42 -32.05 37.73
C GLU A 515 -12.73 -32.84 37.89
N MET A 516 -12.62 -34.08 38.36
CA MET A 516 -13.79 -34.96 38.52
C MET A 516 -14.86 -34.35 39.45
N THR A 517 -14.43 -33.59 40.47
CA THR A 517 -15.29 -32.80 41.36
C THR A 517 -16.09 -31.75 40.58
N GLU A 518 -15.46 -31.02 39.66
CA GLU A 518 -16.10 -29.99 38.83
C GLU A 518 -17.06 -30.62 37.81
N ILE A 519 -16.65 -31.76 37.22
CA ILE A 519 -17.46 -32.54 36.29
C ILE A 519 -18.75 -33.00 36.97
N ALA A 520 -18.66 -33.61 38.16
CA ALA A 520 -19.81 -34.12 38.90
C ALA A 520 -20.75 -33.02 39.44
N THR A 521 -20.20 -31.93 39.97
CA THR A 521 -21.00 -30.93 40.72
C THR A 521 -21.47 -29.74 39.88
N ARG A 522 -20.73 -29.33 38.85
CA ARG A 522 -20.99 -28.08 38.10
C ARG A 522 -21.30 -28.31 36.63
N ILE A 523 -20.59 -29.24 35.97
CA ILE A 523 -20.72 -29.43 34.51
C ILE A 523 -21.87 -30.39 34.17
N LEU A 524 -21.77 -31.66 34.58
CA LEU A 524 -22.74 -32.69 34.22
C LEU A 524 -24.19 -32.33 34.61
N PRO A 525 -24.48 -31.74 35.80
CA PRO A 525 -25.85 -31.35 36.15
C PRO A 525 -26.44 -30.27 35.23
N ASN A 526 -25.63 -29.30 34.77
CA ASN A 526 -26.09 -28.25 33.85
C ASN A 526 -26.17 -28.74 32.38
N ILE A 527 -25.47 -29.82 32.00
CA ILE A 527 -25.62 -30.46 30.67
C ILE A 527 -26.85 -31.37 30.65
N VAL A 528 -27.07 -32.19 31.69
CA VAL A 528 -28.17 -33.17 31.73
C VAL A 528 -29.55 -32.51 31.62
N VAL A 529 -29.77 -31.33 32.20
CA VAL A 529 -31.03 -30.59 32.03
C VAL A 529 -31.33 -30.18 30.57
N LEU A 530 -30.29 -30.10 29.71
CA LEU A 530 -30.44 -29.76 28.29
C LEU A 530 -30.74 -30.98 27.41
N THR A 531 -30.75 -32.22 27.92
CA THR A 531 -31.27 -33.36 27.15
C THR A 531 -32.78 -33.27 26.92
N PHE A 532 -33.47 -32.34 27.62
CA PHE A 532 -34.87 -31.96 27.41
C PHE A 532 -35.03 -30.52 26.90
N ASP A 533 -33.99 -29.91 26.34
CA ASP A 533 -34.08 -28.57 25.71
C ASP A 533 -35.16 -28.55 24.61
N PRO A 534 -35.88 -27.43 24.36
CA PRO A 534 -36.83 -27.34 23.25
C PRO A 534 -36.23 -27.61 21.85
N ASP A 535 -34.97 -27.29 21.63
CA ASP A 535 -34.28 -27.44 20.35
C ASP A 535 -33.64 -28.84 20.16
N SER A 536 -33.81 -29.44 18.98
CA SER A 536 -33.32 -30.80 18.70
C SER A 536 -31.80 -30.91 18.61
N ASP A 537 -31.11 -29.88 18.16
CA ASP A 537 -29.65 -29.88 18.06
C ASP A 537 -29.01 -29.72 19.45
N VAL A 538 -29.58 -28.85 20.29
CA VAL A 538 -29.16 -28.70 21.69
C VAL A 538 -29.34 -30.02 22.45
N ARG A 539 -30.50 -30.69 22.33
CA ARG A 539 -30.70 -32.04 22.94
C ARG A 539 -29.68 -33.05 22.43
N THR A 540 -29.44 -33.10 21.12
CA THR A 540 -28.52 -34.07 20.50
C THR A 540 -27.10 -33.90 21.05
N LYS A 541 -26.61 -32.66 21.13
CA LYS A 541 -25.31 -32.33 21.72
C LYS A 541 -25.27 -32.61 23.22
N ALA A 542 -26.36 -32.33 23.95
CA ALA A 542 -26.45 -32.59 25.38
C ALA A 542 -26.33 -34.08 25.73
N PHE A 543 -26.95 -34.97 24.95
CA PHE A 543 -26.76 -36.42 25.10
C PHE A 543 -25.31 -36.83 24.84
N GLN A 544 -24.71 -36.40 23.72
CA GLN A 544 -23.33 -36.70 23.36
C GLN A 544 -22.32 -36.26 24.44
N ALA A 545 -22.50 -35.04 24.98
CA ALA A 545 -21.65 -34.53 26.06
C ALA A 545 -21.92 -35.26 27.40
N THR A 546 -23.16 -35.64 27.70
CA THR A 546 -23.51 -36.45 28.87
C THR A 546 -22.80 -37.79 28.83
N ASP A 547 -22.83 -38.49 27.70
CA ASP A 547 -22.13 -39.77 27.51
C ASP A 547 -20.60 -39.60 27.64
N GLN A 548 -20.03 -38.54 27.06
CA GLN A 548 -18.61 -38.21 27.19
C GLN A 548 -18.19 -37.99 28.65
N PHE A 549 -18.89 -37.13 29.38
CA PHE A 549 -18.55 -36.83 30.78
C PHE A 549 -18.82 -38.01 31.73
N LEU A 550 -19.85 -38.82 31.47
CA LEU A 550 -20.05 -40.09 32.18
C LEU A 550 -18.95 -41.12 31.88
N GLN A 551 -18.38 -41.13 30.67
CA GLN A 551 -17.25 -42.01 30.35
C GLN A 551 -15.95 -41.55 31.04
N ILE A 552 -15.72 -40.25 31.15
CA ILE A 552 -14.62 -39.68 31.96
C ILE A 552 -14.80 -40.07 33.44
N ALA A 553 -16.03 -40.00 33.96
CA ALA A 553 -16.34 -40.41 35.34
C ALA A 553 -16.05 -41.89 35.62
N LYS A 554 -16.42 -42.80 34.69
CA LYS A 554 -16.08 -44.23 34.78
C LYS A 554 -14.57 -44.46 34.80
N GLN A 555 -13.84 -43.83 33.88
CA GLN A 555 -12.37 -43.93 33.83
C GLN A 555 -11.69 -43.41 35.10
N HIS A 556 -12.27 -42.40 35.76
CA HIS A 556 -11.79 -41.94 37.06
C HIS A 556 -12.03 -42.97 38.17
N HIS A 557 -13.21 -43.59 38.21
CA HIS A 557 -13.53 -44.66 39.16
C HIS A 557 -12.64 -45.91 38.96
N GLU A 558 -12.42 -46.31 37.71
CA GLU A 558 -11.53 -47.42 37.34
C GLU A 558 -10.09 -47.20 37.85
N LYS A 559 -9.56 -45.96 37.73
CA LYS A 559 -8.24 -45.59 38.27
C LYS A 559 -8.16 -45.65 39.79
N LEU A 560 -9.21 -45.21 40.50
CA LEU A 560 -9.26 -45.32 41.96
C LEU A 560 -9.29 -46.79 42.42
N ASN A 561 -10.07 -47.64 41.74
CA ASN A 561 -10.17 -49.07 42.08
C ASN A 561 -8.92 -49.88 41.72
N THR A 562 -8.14 -49.45 40.72
CA THR A 562 -6.91 -50.16 40.31
C THR A 562 -5.69 -49.85 41.16
N GLY A 563 -5.81 -48.92 42.13
CA GLY A 563 -4.88 -48.83 43.25
C GLY A 563 -3.51 -48.25 42.92
N ASP A 564 -3.40 -47.39 41.90
CA ASP A 564 -2.14 -46.73 41.50
C ASP A 564 -1.77 -45.58 42.46
N ASN A 565 -1.69 -45.91 43.74
CA ASN A 565 -1.48 -44.98 44.84
C ASN A 565 0.02 -44.78 45.09
N ARG A 566 0.71 -44.26 44.06
CA ARG A 566 2.06 -43.69 44.20
C ARG A 566 1.98 -42.16 44.26
N ALA A 567 2.89 -41.59 45.04
CA ALA A 567 2.76 -40.22 45.54
C ALA A 567 2.72 -39.16 44.44
N ALA A 568 2.11 -38.02 44.79
CA ALA A 568 2.02 -36.85 43.93
C ALA A 568 3.41 -36.28 43.60
N GLU A 569 3.83 -36.46 42.36
CA GLU A 569 4.81 -35.61 41.68
C GLU A 569 4.41 -35.45 40.21
N SER A 570 4.86 -34.37 39.56
CA SER A 570 4.20 -33.84 38.38
C SER A 570 4.46 -34.64 37.09
N THR A 571 3.41 -35.18 36.47
CA THR A 571 3.38 -35.38 35.01
C THR A 571 1.96 -35.40 34.46
N GLY A 572 1.73 -34.71 33.34
CA GLY A 572 0.41 -34.68 32.69
C GLY A 572 0.04 -36.04 32.09
N VAL A 573 -1.18 -36.53 32.38
CA VAL A 573 -1.69 -37.79 31.81
C VAL A 573 -1.91 -37.61 30.31
N GLN A 574 -0.95 -38.06 29.50
CA GLN A 574 -1.07 -38.05 28.05
C GLN A 574 -2.03 -39.15 27.59
N LEU A 575 -3.33 -38.85 27.61
CA LEU A 575 -4.32 -39.58 26.83
C LEU A 575 -3.88 -39.55 25.36
N LYS A 576 -3.52 -40.72 24.80
CA LYS A 576 -3.34 -40.84 23.35
C LYS A 576 -4.64 -40.36 22.66
N PRO A 577 -4.57 -39.54 21.60
CA PRO A 577 -5.76 -39.03 20.88
C PRO A 577 -6.41 -40.13 20.04
N GLY A 578 -6.93 -41.16 20.71
CA GLY A 578 -7.51 -42.38 20.14
C GLY A 578 -8.93 -42.21 19.62
N ASN A 579 -9.29 -41.03 19.09
CA ASN A 579 -10.49 -40.89 18.26
C ASN A 579 -10.41 -39.63 17.36
N THR A 580 -9.56 -39.69 16.33
CA THR A 580 -9.41 -38.62 15.31
C THR A 580 -10.59 -38.54 14.33
N GLY A 581 -11.82 -38.73 14.83
CA GLY A 581 -13.07 -38.65 14.07
C GLY A 581 -13.81 -37.30 14.17
N LEU A 582 -13.41 -36.42 15.10
CA LEU A 582 -14.12 -35.16 15.40
C LEU A 582 -13.29 -33.88 15.18
N LEU A 583 -12.09 -34.00 14.59
CA LEU A 583 -11.26 -32.87 14.15
C LEU A 583 -10.98 -32.87 12.63
N GLY A 584 -11.56 -33.83 11.88
CA GLY A 584 -11.24 -34.10 10.47
C GLY A 584 -11.79 -33.11 9.43
N TRP A 585 -12.46 -32.03 9.83
CA TRP A 585 -13.11 -31.07 8.93
C TRP A 585 -12.48 -29.67 8.92
N ALA A 586 -11.42 -29.42 9.72
CA ALA A 586 -10.84 -28.09 9.91
C ALA A 586 -9.37 -27.94 9.46
N MET A 587 -8.72 -29.00 8.96
CA MET A 587 -7.30 -28.99 8.57
C MET A 587 -7.01 -29.85 7.32
N SER A 588 -7.61 -29.50 6.17
CA SER A 588 -7.41 -30.21 4.89
C SER A 588 -7.48 -29.31 3.64
N SER A 589 -6.97 -28.07 3.69
CA SER A 589 -7.06 -27.12 2.57
C SER A 589 -5.88 -26.15 2.42
N ILE A 590 -4.65 -26.59 2.74
CA ILE A 590 -3.43 -25.87 2.32
C ILE A 590 -2.38 -26.84 1.75
N THR A 591 -1.68 -26.39 0.70
CA THR A 591 -0.73 -27.16 -0.13
C THR A 591 -1.27 -28.44 -0.81
N GLN A 592 -1.74 -28.31 -2.05
CA GLN A 592 -1.40 -29.19 -3.19
C GLN A 592 -1.84 -28.51 -4.49
N LYS A 593 -0.90 -28.24 -5.40
CA LYS A 593 -1.16 -27.58 -6.70
C LYS A 593 -0.95 -28.62 -7.79
N GLY A 594 -2.03 -29.26 -8.20
CA GLY A 594 -1.97 -30.60 -8.79
C GLY A 594 -1.62 -30.72 -10.29
N ARG A 595 -1.58 -31.97 -10.74
CA ARG A 595 -1.78 -32.41 -12.14
C ARG A 595 -2.50 -33.79 -12.14
N PRO A 596 -3.13 -34.21 -13.26
CA PRO A 596 -4.25 -35.16 -13.22
C PRO A 596 -3.88 -36.61 -13.57
N SER A 597 -4.77 -37.54 -13.18
CA SER A 597 -4.93 -38.87 -13.77
C SER A 597 -6.37 -39.38 -13.56
N ASP A 598 -6.89 -40.17 -14.49
CA ASP A 598 -8.30 -40.54 -14.62
C ASP A 598 -8.78 -41.77 -13.78
N HIS A 599 -10.08 -42.04 -13.90
CA HIS A 599 -10.81 -43.31 -13.70
C HIS A 599 -11.40 -43.65 -12.31
N GLY A 600 -12.73 -43.53 -12.22
CA GLY A 600 -13.63 -44.71 -12.27
C GLY A 600 -13.74 -45.62 -11.03
N PRO A 601 -14.88 -45.64 -10.31
CA PRO A 601 -15.09 -46.52 -9.16
C PRO A 601 -15.62 -47.92 -9.53
N VAL A 602 -15.15 -48.96 -8.84
CA VAL A 602 -15.76 -50.32 -8.83
C VAL A 602 -15.80 -50.87 -7.40
N SER A 603 -16.81 -51.68 -7.12
CA SER A 603 -17.29 -52.10 -5.79
C SER A 603 -16.48 -53.21 -5.09
N THR A 604 -16.56 -53.21 -3.75
CA THR A 604 -16.69 -54.38 -2.86
C THR A 604 -15.95 -55.70 -3.18
N ALA A 605 -15.06 -56.17 -2.28
CA ALA A 605 -15.41 -57.17 -1.26
C ALA A 605 -14.19 -57.81 -0.54
N ASN A 606 -14.35 -58.03 0.77
CA ASN A 606 -13.81 -59.12 1.61
C ASN A 606 -12.39 -59.72 1.43
N ALA A 607 -11.68 -59.71 2.56
CA ALA A 607 -11.08 -60.87 3.25
C ALA A 607 -9.54 -61.10 3.26
N SER A 608 -9.05 -61.19 4.50
CA SER A 608 -8.05 -62.13 5.04
C SER A 608 -6.61 -62.18 4.50
N ASN A 609 -5.74 -61.47 5.25
CA ASN A 609 -4.74 -62.07 6.14
C ASN A 609 -3.37 -62.58 5.60
N SER A 610 -2.34 -62.46 6.45
CA SER A 610 -0.94 -62.91 6.30
C SER A 610 -0.13 -62.14 5.23
N GLN A 611 0.98 -61.45 5.51
CA GLN A 611 2.26 -61.91 6.11
C GLN A 611 2.83 -63.18 5.47
N VAL A 612 3.90 -63.03 4.67
CA VAL A 612 5.28 -63.42 5.06
C VAL A 612 6.28 -62.45 4.39
N SER A 613 7.45 -62.22 4.99
CA SER A 613 8.55 -61.43 4.42
C SER A 613 9.49 -62.26 3.54
N ALA A 614 10.05 -61.66 2.48
CA ALA A 614 11.32 -62.11 1.90
C ALA A 614 12.03 -60.98 1.13
N SER A 615 13.30 -60.76 1.45
CA SER A 615 14.34 -60.16 0.58
C SER A 615 15.29 -61.31 0.14
N PRO A 616 16.45 -61.11 -0.52
CA PRO A 616 16.99 -59.94 -1.21
C PRO A 616 17.51 -60.26 -2.63
N SER A 617 18.04 -59.24 -3.36
CA SER A 617 19.26 -59.27 -4.21
C SER A 617 19.31 -57.96 -5.01
N ALA A 618 20.37 -57.14 -5.15
CA ALA A 618 21.84 -57.27 -5.05
C ALA A 618 22.55 -57.21 -6.42
N THR A 619 22.96 -56.01 -6.83
CA THR A 619 24.15 -55.62 -7.64
C THR A 619 24.09 -54.09 -7.76
N SER A 620 24.89 -53.29 -7.03
CA SER A 620 26.33 -53.05 -7.18
C SER A 620 26.69 -52.25 -8.44
N ASP A 621 26.98 -50.96 -8.26
CA ASP A 621 28.33 -50.49 -8.56
C ASP A 621 28.74 -49.33 -7.63
N THR A 622 30.03 -49.04 -7.49
CA THR A 622 30.55 -48.20 -6.40
C THR A 622 31.87 -47.53 -6.76
N HIS A 623 32.00 -46.21 -6.53
CA HIS A 623 33.19 -45.52 -5.99
C HIS A 623 32.76 -44.10 -5.55
N SER A 624 32.95 -43.58 -4.32
CA SER A 624 34.13 -43.54 -3.40
C SER A 624 35.16 -42.46 -3.81
N ALA A 625 35.69 -41.60 -2.92
CA ALA A 625 35.56 -41.50 -1.45
C ALA A 625 35.77 -40.04 -0.92
N PRO A 626 35.39 -39.73 0.35
CA PRO A 626 35.55 -38.41 0.98
C PRO A 626 36.67 -38.35 2.07
N VAL A 627 37.11 -37.13 2.43
CA VAL A 627 38.08 -36.77 3.51
C VAL A 627 37.79 -35.30 3.94
N ALA A 628 37.89 -34.82 5.18
CA ALA A 628 37.77 -35.37 6.54
C ALA A 628 37.53 -34.21 7.55
N TYR A 629 37.63 -34.46 8.87
CA TYR A 629 37.24 -33.54 9.96
C TYR A 629 38.25 -32.43 10.32
N ALA A 630 37.79 -31.48 11.15
CA ALA A 630 38.49 -30.30 11.68
C ALA A 630 39.72 -30.59 12.59
N PRO A 631 40.44 -29.54 13.04
CA PRO A 631 40.08 -29.03 14.38
C PRO A 631 40.11 -27.49 14.54
N SER A 632 39.46 -27.01 15.60
CA SER A 632 39.58 -25.63 16.12
C SER A 632 40.84 -25.47 16.98
N THR A 633 41.35 -24.24 17.12
CA THR A 633 42.36 -23.87 18.13
C THR A 633 41.92 -22.61 18.89
N SER A 634 42.34 -22.48 20.14
CA SER A 634 41.97 -21.38 21.03
C SER A 634 43.07 -21.03 22.03
N ASN A 635 43.20 -19.73 22.32
CA ASN A 635 43.88 -19.07 23.45
C ASN A 635 43.39 -17.60 23.41
N SER A 636 42.94 -16.89 24.47
CA SER A 636 43.38 -16.84 25.89
C SER A 636 44.73 -16.09 26.04
N LEU A 637 44.93 -15.11 26.94
CA LEU A 637 44.13 -14.61 28.07
C LEU A 637 44.57 -13.17 28.45
N ASP A 638 43.66 -12.22 28.71
CA ASP A 638 43.72 -11.14 29.75
C ASP A 638 42.52 -10.17 29.61
N GLN A 639 41.74 -9.86 30.66
CA GLN A 639 41.89 -8.79 31.66
C GLN A 639 41.79 -7.35 31.09
N THR A 640 41.03 -6.40 31.63
CA THR A 640 40.26 -6.31 32.91
C THR A 640 38.88 -5.65 32.73
N ALA A 641 37.95 -5.89 33.67
CA ALA A 641 36.76 -5.04 33.88
C ALA A 641 36.84 -4.31 35.23
N PRO A 642 36.32 -3.06 35.34
CA PRO A 642 35.87 -2.49 36.60
C PRO A 642 34.32 -2.44 36.67
N ALA A 643 33.76 -2.40 37.88
CA ALA A 643 32.32 -2.46 38.12
C ALA A 643 31.75 -1.19 38.78
N LEU A 644 30.42 -1.06 38.68
CA LEU A 644 29.48 -0.44 39.64
C LEU A 644 29.88 0.83 40.42
N SER A 645 29.01 1.84 40.35
CA SER A 645 28.78 2.78 41.45
C SER A 645 27.28 3.08 41.59
N SER A 646 26.72 2.82 42.76
CA SER A 646 25.30 3.07 43.11
C SER A 646 25.17 3.75 44.47
N SER A 647 24.13 4.55 44.65
CA SER A 647 23.67 5.15 45.92
C SER A 647 22.14 5.26 45.86
N SER A 648 21.32 4.84 46.84
CA SER A 648 21.31 5.17 48.29
C SER A 648 21.14 6.69 48.51
N VAL A 649 20.33 7.24 49.42
CA VAL A 649 19.79 6.78 50.71
C VAL A 649 18.24 6.99 50.78
N ASP A 650 17.50 6.50 51.77
CA ASP A 650 16.92 5.16 52.05
C ASP A 650 15.92 5.32 53.24
N GLY A 651 14.96 4.40 53.53
CA GLY A 651 13.97 4.60 54.62
C GLY A 651 13.09 3.38 55.00
N TRP A 652 13.00 3.08 56.31
CA TRP A 652 12.43 1.84 56.89
C TRP A 652 11.10 2.05 57.65
N GLY A 653 10.36 0.97 57.93
CA GLY A 653 9.19 0.95 58.81
C GLY A 653 8.74 -0.46 59.19
N GLU A 654 8.60 -0.73 60.49
CA GLU A 654 8.39 -2.05 61.09
C GLU A 654 7.48 -1.95 62.35
N LEU A 655 6.85 -3.01 62.88
CA LEU A 655 6.88 -4.41 62.40
C LEU A 655 5.49 -4.83 61.83
N GLU A 656 4.57 -5.60 62.41
CA GLU A 656 4.46 -6.49 63.60
C GLU A 656 3.70 -7.78 63.19
N ASN A 657 3.68 -8.80 64.05
CA ASN A 657 3.08 -10.12 63.76
C ASN A 657 2.00 -10.47 64.79
N ASP A 658 0.75 -10.70 64.35
CA ASP A 658 -0.34 -11.18 65.21
C ASP A 658 -1.15 -12.29 64.52
N ASN A 659 -1.68 -13.23 65.30
CA ASN A 659 -2.09 -14.56 64.82
C ASN A 659 -3.49 -14.98 65.35
N GLN A 660 -4.51 -14.70 64.55
CA GLN A 660 -5.90 -15.16 64.64
C GLN A 660 -6.47 -15.16 63.20
N GLY A 661 -7.36 -16.05 62.78
CA GLY A 661 -7.99 -17.21 63.41
C GLY A 661 -9.04 -17.78 62.42
N GLU A 662 -9.35 -19.07 62.46
CA GLU A 662 -10.19 -19.71 61.42
C GLU A 662 -11.62 -19.15 61.35
N ASN A 663 -12.07 -18.75 60.16
CA ASN A 663 -13.45 -19.02 59.72
C ASN A 663 -13.55 -18.94 58.19
N GLY A 664 -14.26 -19.90 57.57
CA GLY A 664 -14.35 -20.02 56.11
C GLY A 664 -15.62 -19.42 55.51
N SER A 665 -15.53 -18.85 54.30
CA SER A 665 -16.67 -18.46 53.47
C SER A 665 -16.26 -18.27 52.00
N ASP A 666 -16.14 -19.37 51.25
CA ASP A 666 -15.85 -19.34 49.81
C ASP A 666 -17.01 -18.71 49.00
N ASN A 667 -16.92 -17.41 48.67
CA ASN A 667 -17.92 -16.75 47.81
C ASN A 667 -17.39 -15.60 46.92
N GLU A 668 -16.16 -15.68 46.41
CA GLU A 668 -15.62 -14.71 45.43
C GLU A 668 -16.00 -15.07 43.98
N GLY A 669 -17.30 -15.00 43.68
CA GLY A 669 -17.91 -15.42 42.42
C GLY A 669 -18.03 -14.34 41.34
N TRP A 670 -16.92 -13.76 40.87
CA TRP A 670 -16.84 -12.83 39.71
C TRP A 670 -17.55 -11.46 39.77
N ASP A 671 -18.54 -11.26 40.64
CA ASP A 671 -19.36 -10.05 40.65
C ASP A 671 -18.76 -8.87 41.45
N ASP A 672 -17.85 -9.12 42.40
CA ASP A 672 -17.10 -8.06 43.10
C ASP A 672 -15.94 -7.51 42.25
N VAL A 673 -16.29 -6.57 41.38
CA VAL A 673 -15.40 -5.51 40.91
C VAL A 673 -16.12 -4.18 41.08
N ASP A 674 -15.56 -3.30 41.92
CA ASP A 674 -16.15 -2.02 42.30
C ASP A 674 -16.65 -1.20 41.08
N PRO A 675 -17.79 -0.50 41.19
CA PRO A 675 -18.18 0.51 40.23
C PRO A 675 -17.13 1.63 40.22
N PHE A 676 -16.27 1.64 39.20
CA PHE A 676 -15.25 2.67 39.03
C PHE A 676 -15.90 4.06 39.04
N GLU A 677 -15.58 4.87 40.05
CA GLU A 677 -15.88 6.30 40.04
C GLU A 677 -15.32 6.92 38.75
N GLU A 678 -16.17 7.65 38.02
CA GLU A 678 -15.75 8.41 36.85
C GLU A 678 -15.00 9.68 37.28
N LYS A 679 -13.78 9.50 37.83
CA LYS A 679 -12.85 10.59 38.15
C LYS A 679 -12.40 11.25 36.84
N SER A 680 -13.11 12.31 36.47
CA SER A 680 -12.82 13.15 35.32
C SER A 680 -11.37 13.66 35.35
N ALA A 681 -10.62 13.39 34.29
CA ALA A 681 -9.24 13.86 34.17
C ALA A 681 -9.21 15.39 34.02
N PRO A 682 -8.33 16.12 34.73
CA PRO A 682 -8.22 17.57 34.60
C PRO A 682 -7.76 17.95 33.18
N SER A 683 -8.52 18.82 32.52
CA SER A 683 -8.47 19.05 31.08
C SER A 683 -7.35 19.99 30.62
N LEU A 684 -6.10 19.53 30.77
CA LEU A 684 -4.87 20.22 30.33
C LEU A 684 -4.72 20.44 28.81
N LEU A 685 -5.73 20.06 28.01
CA LEU A 685 -5.82 20.34 26.56
C LEU A 685 -6.65 21.59 26.20
N SER A 686 -7.31 22.22 27.18
CA SER A 686 -8.13 23.43 26.99
C SER A 686 -7.32 24.66 26.53
N ASN A 687 -6.05 24.76 26.94
CA ASN A 687 -5.23 25.97 26.73
C ASN A 687 -4.48 26.06 25.38
N ILE A 688 -4.64 25.10 24.46
CA ILE A 688 -3.95 25.13 23.15
C ILE A 688 -4.89 25.57 22.01
N GLN A 689 -6.19 25.32 22.10
CA GLN A 689 -7.15 25.74 21.05
C GLN A 689 -7.49 27.26 21.08
N ALA A 690 -7.08 27.98 22.13
CA ALA A 690 -7.20 29.44 22.21
C ALA A 690 -6.23 30.20 21.26
N ALA A 691 -5.17 29.54 20.76
CA ALA A 691 -4.12 30.20 19.98
C ALA A 691 -4.45 30.42 18.49
N GLN A 692 -5.50 29.78 17.95
CA GLN A 692 -5.81 29.76 16.51
C GLN A 692 -6.99 30.64 16.07
N LYS A 693 -7.46 31.58 16.92
CA LYS A 693 -8.50 32.55 16.55
C LYS A 693 -8.12 33.99 16.92
N ARG A 694 -7.42 34.67 15.99
CA ARG A 694 -7.40 36.14 15.88
C ARG A 694 -7.70 36.57 14.44
N PRO A 695 -8.29 37.76 14.20
CA PRO A 695 -8.78 38.14 12.87
C PRO A 695 -7.66 38.56 11.93
N VAL A 696 -7.79 38.21 10.65
CA VAL A 696 -6.93 38.75 9.58
C VAL A 696 -7.36 40.18 9.26
N VAL A 697 -6.47 41.14 9.43
CA VAL A 697 -6.68 42.53 9.00
C VAL A 697 -6.40 42.64 7.49
N GLN A 698 -7.37 43.13 6.72
CA GLN A 698 -7.20 43.36 5.29
C GLN A 698 -6.31 44.59 5.01
N PRO A 699 -5.28 44.50 4.15
CA PRO A 699 -4.62 45.66 3.57
C PRO A 699 -5.57 46.41 2.61
N LYS A 700 -5.50 47.75 2.62
CA LYS A 700 -6.33 48.61 1.74
C LYS A 700 -5.85 48.54 0.28
N GLN A 701 -6.79 48.48 -0.66
CA GLN A 701 -6.50 48.80 -2.06
C GLN A 701 -6.47 50.33 -2.30
N PRO A 702 -5.58 50.85 -3.17
CA PRO A 702 -5.67 52.21 -3.71
C PRO A 702 -6.77 52.32 -4.78
N VAL A 703 -7.37 53.51 -4.90
CA VAL A 703 -8.40 53.83 -5.91
C VAL A 703 -7.77 54.57 -7.10
N PRO A 704 -8.22 54.32 -8.34
CA PRO A 704 -8.25 55.36 -9.36
C PRO A 704 -9.67 55.65 -9.91
N SER A 705 -9.93 56.96 -10.02
CA SER A 705 -10.99 57.69 -10.73
C SER A 705 -11.94 56.98 -11.71
N SER A 706 -13.23 57.36 -11.64
CA SER A 706 -14.28 57.11 -12.63
C SER A 706 -14.20 58.00 -13.88
N SER A 707 -14.62 57.48 -15.04
CA SER A 707 -15.14 58.25 -16.18
C SER A 707 -16.24 57.46 -16.92
N ARG A 708 -16.97 58.09 -17.86
CA ARG A 708 -18.27 57.62 -18.39
C ARG A 708 -18.16 57.00 -19.80
N SER A 709 -19.24 56.31 -20.20
CA SER A 709 -19.58 55.92 -21.58
C SER A 709 -19.60 57.12 -22.57
N ASN A 710 -19.50 56.97 -23.90
CA ASN A 710 -20.19 56.05 -24.84
C ASN A 710 -19.39 55.87 -26.18
N PRO A 711 -19.85 55.04 -27.16
CA PRO A 711 -19.20 54.78 -28.47
C PRO A 711 -19.68 55.77 -29.58
N PRO A 712 -19.38 55.62 -30.90
CA PRO A 712 -18.56 54.64 -31.65
C PRO A 712 -17.55 55.29 -32.64
N MET A 713 -17.07 54.55 -33.66
CA MET A 713 -17.00 54.91 -35.12
C MET A 713 -15.74 54.38 -35.86
N ALA A 714 -15.82 54.24 -37.20
CA ALA A 714 -14.72 53.82 -38.07
C ALA A 714 -14.74 54.57 -39.44
N PRO A 715 -13.56 54.86 -40.01
CA PRO A 715 -13.30 54.85 -41.46
C PRO A 715 -12.18 53.83 -41.80
N LYS A 716 -12.15 53.15 -42.95
CA LYS A 716 -11.66 53.60 -44.29
C LYS A 716 -10.25 54.25 -44.24
N ALA A 717 -9.18 53.76 -44.89
CA ALA A 717 -8.92 52.99 -46.13
C ALA A 717 -8.81 53.84 -47.41
N GLU A 718 -7.58 53.85 -47.96
CA GLU A 718 -7.06 54.29 -49.28
C GLU A 718 -5.51 54.17 -49.19
N ASP A 719 -4.72 54.16 -50.27
CA ASP A 719 -4.70 53.18 -51.37
C ASP A 719 -3.31 53.22 -52.04
N ASP A 720 -2.89 52.14 -52.71
CA ASP A 720 -2.52 52.06 -54.14
C ASP A 720 -1.68 50.78 -54.45
N ALA A 721 -1.62 50.38 -55.71
CA ALA A 721 -1.22 49.04 -56.17
C ALA A 721 0.16 48.98 -56.87
N LEU A 722 0.58 47.76 -57.30
CA LEU A 722 0.92 47.51 -58.71
C LEU A 722 1.09 46.00 -59.07
N TRP A 723 0.53 45.62 -60.23
CA TRP A 723 0.78 44.44 -61.09
C TRP A 723 0.59 42.99 -60.59
N GLY A 724 -0.40 42.31 -61.22
CA GLY A 724 -0.35 40.87 -61.60
C GLY A 724 -0.04 40.73 -63.11
N PRO A 725 -0.61 39.77 -63.89
CA PRO A 725 -1.69 38.82 -63.57
C PRO A 725 -1.54 37.41 -64.22
N MET A 726 -2.68 36.73 -64.50
CA MET A 726 -2.92 35.47 -65.26
C MET A 726 -2.83 34.13 -64.50
N ALA A 727 -3.72 33.14 -64.73
CA ALA A 727 -5.07 33.15 -65.34
C ALA A 727 -5.86 31.87 -64.92
N ALA A 728 -7.19 31.90 -64.98
CA ALA A 728 -8.07 30.74 -64.75
C ALA A 728 -8.53 30.11 -66.11
N PRO A 729 -9.26 28.96 -66.16
CA PRO A 729 -10.68 28.95 -65.76
C PRO A 729 -11.21 27.63 -65.14
N ALA A 730 -12.48 27.66 -64.71
CA ALA A 730 -13.32 26.50 -64.43
C ALA A 730 -14.71 26.68 -65.06
N PRO A 731 -15.48 25.61 -65.37
CA PRO A 731 -16.89 25.72 -65.73
C PRO A 731 -17.88 25.07 -64.74
N LYS A 732 -19.16 25.44 -64.91
CA LYS A 732 -20.37 25.03 -64.16
C LYS A 732 -20.97 23.75 -64.84
N GLY A 733 -21.93 23.00 -64.31
CA GLY A 733 -22.68 23.01 -63.03
C GLY A 733 -24.08 22.36 -63.17
N ALA A 734 -24.73 22.04 -62.04
CA ALA A 734 -26.16 21.70 -61.84
C ALA A 734 -26.81 20.42 -62.46
N SER A 735 -27.42 19.58 -61.59
CA SER A 735 -28.80 19.02 -61.71
C SER A 735 -29.13 18.09 -60.53
N LYS A 736 -30.34 17.49 -60.46
CA LYS A 736 -30.88 16.76 -59.28
C LYS A 736 -31.15 15.27 -59.57
N SER A 737 -31.07 14.42 -58.54
CA SER A 737 -32.16 13.53 -58.03
C SER A 737 -31.73 12.11 -57.58
N ALA A 738 -32.62 11.48 -56.80
CA ALA A 738 -32.76 10.05 -56.47
C ALA A 738 -31.79 9.35 -55.47
N ASP A 739 -32.45 8.71 -54.51
CA ASP A 739 -32.05 7.81 -53.43
C ASP A 739 -30.96 6.75 -53.68
N THR A 740 -30.08 6.53 -52.69
CA THR A 740 -30.24 5.43 -51.71
C THR A 740 -29.22 5.46 -50.55
N LYS A 741 -29.51 4.73 -49.46
CA LYS A 741 -28.65 4.46 -48.29
C LYS A 741 -27.65 3.31 -48.58
N PRO A 742 -26.60 3.06 -47.76
CA PRO A 742 -26.46 3.41 -46.34
C PRO A 742 -25.17 4.14 -45.92
N SER A 743 -25.26 4.93 -44.84
CA SER A 743 -24.13 5.49 -44.12
C SER A 743 -23.85 4.72 -42.82
N VAL A 744 -22.56 4.46 -42.55
CA VAL A 744 -22.06 4.05 -41.23
C VAL A 744 -21.93 5.31 -40.36
N PRO A 745 -22.34 5.29 -39.07
CA PRO A 745 -22.16 6.44 -38.19
C PRO A 745 -20.69 6.62 -37.79
N HIS A 746 -20.27 7.88 -37.73
CA HIS A 746 -19.01 8.32 -37.14
C HIS A 746 -19.04 8.05 -35.62
N ASN A 747 -17.96 7.53 -35.05
CA ASN A 747 -17.71 7.63 -33.61
C ASN A 747 -16.70 8.77 -33.40
N ASP A 748 -17.07 9.78 -32.63
CA ASP A 748 -16.13 10.73 -32.03
C ASP A 748 -15.75 10.23 -30.62
N PRO A 749 -14.47 10.22 -30.22
CA PRO A 749 -14.00 9.52 -29.03
C PRO A 749 -13.87 10.39 -27.76
N ASP A 750 -14.87 11.22 -27.44
CA ASP A 750 -14.88 12.09 -26.25
C ASP A 750 -16.05 11.77 -25.29
N ASP A 751 -16.00 10.62 -24.59
CA ASP A 751 -16.72 10.42 -23.32
C ASP A 751 -16.22 9.17 -22.55
N LEU A 752 -15.05 9.29 -21.91
CA LEU A 752 -14.55 8.31 -20.93
C LEU A 752 -14.51 8.98 -19.55
N TRP A 753 -15.20 8.36 -18.58
CA TRP A 753 -15.45 8.86 -17.20
C TRP A 753 -16.62 9.84 -17.00
N GLY A 754 -17.59 9.91 -17.93
CA GLY A 754 -18.87 10.61 -17.76
C GLY A 754 -20.10 9.70 -17.51
N SER A 755 -21.00 10.14 -16.63
CA SER A 755 -22.46 9.88 -16.62
C SER A 755 -23.03 8.45 -16.80
N ILE A 756 -23.40 7.79 -15.68
CA ILE A 756 -24.59 6.90 -15.65
C ILE A 756 -25.47 7.25 -14.44
N ALA A 757 -26.60 7.90 -14.70
CA ALA A 757 -27.74 7.93 -13.78
C ALA A 757 -28.73 6.82 -14.21
N ALA A 758 -28.94 5.82 -13.36
CA ALA A 758 -29.77 4.66 -13.71
C ALA A 758 -31.28 4.94 -13.52
N PRO A 759 -32.14 4.71 -14.54
CA PRO A 759 -33.58 4.73 -14.38
C PRO A 759 -34.10 3.47 -13.67
N GLN A 760 -35.25 3.56 -12.99
CA GLN A 760 -35.84 2.42 -12.27
C GLN A 760 -36.39 1.33 -13.24
N PRO A 761 -36.01 0.05 -13.10
CA PRO A 761 -36.64 -1.05 -13.82
C PRO A 761 -37.97 -1.45 -13.17
N LYS A 762 -39.00 -1.72 -13.99
CA LYS A 762 -40.26 -2.33 -13.55
C LYS A 762 -40.15 -3.86 -13.58
N SER A 763 -40.88 -4.52 -12.68
CA SER A 763 -40.79 -5.97 -12.46
C SER A 763 -41.70 -6.82 -13.35
N SER A 764 -41.15 -7.82 -14.04
CA SER A 764 -41.85 -9.07 -14.38
C SER A 764 -40.85 -10.19 -14.71
N GLY A 765 -41.00 -11.35 -14.05
CA GLY A 765 -40.12 -12.52 -14.25
C GLY A 765 -40.32 -13.57 -13.15
N ARG A 766 -40.42 -14.86 -13.51
CA ARG A 766 -40.58 -15.98 -12.56
C ARG A 766 -39.22 -16.47 -12.04
N PRO A 767 -39.15 -17.07 -10.84
CA PRO A 767 -37.89 -17.46 -10.22
C PRO A 767 -37.30 -18.75 -10.83
N SER A 768 -36.02 -18.73 -11.14
CA SER A 768 -35.17 -19.91 -11.31
C SER A 768 -34.63 -20.39 -9.95
N LYS A 769 -34.23 -21.67 -9.87
CA LYS A 769 -33.58 -22.22 -8.66
C LYS A 769 -32.16 -21.64 -8.53
N PRO A 770 -31.67 -21.32 -7.32
CA PRO A 770 -30.26 -20.98 -7.12
C PRO A 770 -29.38 -22.21 -7.40
N ALA A 771 -28.27 -21.99 -8.11
CA ALA A 771 -27.17 -22.95 -8.19
C ALA A 771 -26.35 -22.94 -6.89
N ALA A 772 -25.57 -24.00 -6.64
CA ALA A 772 -24.71 -24.08 -5.47
C ALA A 772 -23.62 -22.98 -5.50
N ALA A 773 -23.39 -22.35 -4.34
CA ALA A 773 -22.24 -21.49 -4.13
C ALA A 773 -21.02 -22.34 -3.70
N ASN A 774 -19.81 -21.90 -4.05
CA ASN A 774 -18.58 -22.49 -3.50
C ASN A 774 -18.57 -22.29 -1.97
N SER A 775 -18.27 -23.36 -1.23
CA SER A 775 -18.37 -23.42 0.23
C SER A 775 -17.00 -23.59 0.89
N ASP A 776 -16.12 -22.60 0.68
CA ASP A 776 -14.87 -22.43 1.43
C ASP A 776 -14.99 -21.30 2.50
N ASP A 777 -16.19 -21.08 3.03
CA ASP A 777 -16.41 -20.18 4.16
C ASP A 777 -16.14 -20.93 5.47
N LEU A 778 -15.02 -20.61 6.13
CA LEU A 778 -14.59 -21.20 7.41
C LEU A 778 -15.61 -20.99 8.55
N TRP A 779 -16.53 -20.02 8.39
CA TRP A 779 -17.64 -19.76 9.31
C TRP A 779 -18.98 -20.33 8.85
N GLY A 780 -19.14 -20.70 7.57
CA GLY A 780 -20.42 -21.10 6.97
C GLY A 780 -21.06 -22.35 7.59
N ALA A 781 -20.28 -23.17 8.28
CA ALA A 781 -20.75 -24.38 8.98
C ALA A 781 -21.12 -24.16 10.46
N ILE A 782 -20.80 -23.00 11.05
CA ILE A 782 -20.90 -22.77 12.52
C ILE A 782 -21.56 -21.42 12.87
N ALA A 783 -21.47 -20.41 11.99
CA ALA A 783 -22.09 -19.11 12.22
C ALA A 783 -23.62 -19.21 12.30
N ALA A 784 -24.20 -18.53 13.29
CA ALA A 784 -25.64 -18.38 13.40
C ALA A 784 -26.21 -17.65 12.15
N PRO A 785 -27.21 -18.21 11.45
CA PRO A 785 -27.81 -17.55 10.30
C PRO A 785 -28.58 -16.29 10.73
N PRO A 786 -28.60 -15.23 9.89
CA PRO A 786 -29.26 -13.97 10.26
C PRO A 786 -30.78 -14.14 10.44
N PRO A 787 -31.41 -13.43 11.40
CA PRO A 787 -32.80 -13.63 11.77
C PRO A 787 -33.77 -13.29 10.63
N ALA A 788 -34.44 -14.31 10.10
CA ALA A 788 -35.34 -14.18 8.95
C ALA A 788 -36.71 -13.59 9.32
N THR A 789 -36.83 -12.26 9.32
CA THR A 789 -38.08 -11.52 9.60
C THR A 789 -39.15 -11.69 8.51
N LYS A 790 -39.80 -12.87 8.46
CA LYS A 790 -40.92 -13.16 7.56
C LYS A 790 -42.27 -12.89 8.24
N ALA A 791 -42.71 -11.63 8.19
CA ALA A 791 -44.08 -11.27 8.53
C ALA A 791 -45.06 -11.98 7.58
N ARG A 792 -45.95 -12.83 8.12
CA ARG A 792 -47.08 -13.42 7.38
C ARG A 792 -48.27 -12.47 7.38
N PRO A 793 -48.80 -12.01 6.23
CA PRO A 793 -50.10 -11.36 6.18
C PRO A 793 -51.21 -12.40 6.43
N LEU A 794 -52.08 -12.13 7.40
CA LEU A 794 -53.34 -12.84 7.55
C LEU A 794 -54.37 -12.32 6.53
N ALA A 795 -55.16 -13.22 5.96
CA ALA A 795 -56.21 -12.88 5.00
C ALA A 795 -57.59 -12.98 5.66
N SER A 796 -58.41 -11.94 5.50
CA SER A 796 -59.84 -11.95 5.86
C SER A 796 -60.62 -11.18 4.81
N SER A 797 -61.63 -11.82 4.19
CA SER A 797 -62.45 -11.22 3.13
C SER A 797 -63.77 -10.68 3.69
N GLY A 798 -64.14 -9.45 3.32
CA GLY A 798 -65.39 -8.81 3.75
C GLY A 798 -65.73 -7.60 2.89
N ARG A 799 -66.98 -7.50 2.42
CA ARG A 799 -67.47 -6.43 1.53
C ARG A 799 -68.18 -5.33 2.34
N GLY A 800 -67.89 -4.05 2.06
CA GLY A 800 -68.62 -2.90 2.63
C GLY A 800 -68.42 -1.62 1.79
N ARG A 801 -69.49 -0.88 1.49
CA ARG A 801 -69.57 0.18 0.45
C ARG A 801 -70.13 1.48 1.06
N GLY A 802 -69.44 2.62 0.97
CA GLY A 802 -70.06 3.92 1.35
C GLY A 802 -69.18 5.17 1.62
N THR A 803 -68.78 5.88 0.57
CA THR A 803 -68.72 7.37 0.46
C THR A 803 -68.38 8.33 1.64
N LYS A 804 -67.22 9.03 1.50
CA LYS A 804 -66.98 10.50 1.57
C LYS A 804 -67.25 11.31 2.88
N PRO A 805 -66.67 12.54 3.04
CA PRO A 805 -65.40 13.09 2.52
C PRO A 805 -64.53 13.81 3.60
N ALA A 806 -63.35 14.32 3.22
CA ALA A 806 -62.53 15.23 4.04
C ALA A 806 -62.42 16.64 3.38
N PRO A 807 -62.24 17.73 4.15
CA PRO A 807 -62.09 19.10 3.64
C PRO A 807 -60.65 19.41 3.17
N LYS A 808 -60.48 20.53 2.44
CA LYS A 808 -59.23 20.94 1.80
C LYS A 808 -58.45 22.01 2.60
N LEU A 809 -57.13 22.05 2.37
CA LEU A 809 -56.30 23.22 2.61
C LEU A 809 -56.76 24.43 1.78
N GLY A 810 -56.58 25.63 2.33
CA GLY A 810 -56.68 26.91 1.62
C GLY A 810 -55.60 27.86 2.13
N ALA A 811 -54.94 28.58 1.22
CA ALA A 811 -53.88 29.54 1.53
C ALA A 811 -54.23 30.91 0.94
N GLN A 812 -53.93 32.00 1.64
CA GLN A 812 -54.08 33.36 1.12
C GLN A 812 -52.96 34.30 1.61
N ARG A 813 -53.02 35.56 1.19
CA ARG A 813 -51.84 36.37 0.82
C ARG A 813 -51.67 37.63 1.69
N ILE A 814 -50.39 37.98 1.90
CA ILE A 814 -49.82 39.35 1.96
C ILE A 814 -50.24 40.26 3.14
N GLY A 815 -49.23 40.83 3.82
CA GLY A 815 -49.36 42.03 4.65
C GLY A 815 -47.98 42.52 5.13
N ARG A 816 -47.55 43.72 4.71
CA ARG A 816 -46.33 44.40 5.21
C ARG A 816 -46.70 45.51 6.18
N THR A 817 -46.00 45.61 7.31
CA THR A 817 -45.71 46.87 8.02
C THR A 817 -44.33 46.76 8.70
N SER A 818 -43.79 47.88 9.19
CA SER A 818 -42.38 48.02 9.61
C SER A 818 -42.18 48.98 10.80
N SER A 819 -41.39 48.57 11.79
CA SER A 819 -40.65 49.40 12.77
C SER A 819 -39.77 48.44 13.60
N THR A 820 -38.43 48.51 13.60
CA THR A 820 -37.53 49.47 14.28
C THR A 820 -37.74 49.56 15.80
N GLY A 821 -36.72 49.24 16.61
CA GLY A 821 -36.70 49.78 17.99
C GLY A 821 -35.98 49.08 19.14
N MET A 822 -34.91 48.30 18.94
CA MET A 822 -33.65 48.34 19.74
C MET A 822 -32.68 47.22 19.33
#